data_AF-A0A3S9HH35-F1
#
_entry.id   AF-A0A3S9HH35-F1
#
_cell.length_a   1.000
_cell.length_b   1.000
_cell.length_c   1.000
_cell.angle_alpha   90.00
_cell.angle_beta   90.00
_cell.angle_gamma   90.00
#
_symmetry.space_group_name_H-M   'P 1'
#
loop_
_entity.id
_entity.type
_entity.pdbx_description
1 polymer ?
#
loop_
_entity_poly.entity_id
_entity_poly.type
_entity_poly.pdbx_seq_one_letter_code
_entity_poly.pdbx_strand_id
1 'polypeptide(L)'
;MSISDPSQLLQRIPELLQLVDVPAIRRAIETGDAFKVYRVLILARLFRRLPEHRELLQMLTSERRLFAKAYKNKPYFGGLKYFGFGFLGAAESDSDDSHIALHALTLGALIPLIPLGCYVVKSSGERQWHIYAKAPLGVGIWLYTRALALSLVTLIIFGAVHNYHQYSTQDVMVINGFDVALDIKLNGNKIKLPAQGRVNINVKHGLVTGSAEIDKIGVIDNFKQTVHSGTHYNIWNIAGAAPLLLNTSNYSSDQTTPTKPPAQQTVYCGSRYIELPNIDYAFVELPAISSFNKLKEGQAVRQLMIEKSDELPTPAGVTLCVEYAFRHSQEKSMAAALEVLAKLHDWDAKHAQAAISAAQQVSNAEAIRIATLALQAQPDNVDYERRYQDVMIEAGQYQQLLSQYAAKAQQHPESATAQYLHASLLAGLPGLAAMQAAHLSFPQDASILSALAWRKAIHADYSGAYQDILKLRQLSPKHADTLFDTEVRTLLAQGRKLDALNLLNAAARDKRASARAARAADFALVARQANADPEFWFKQLPPSVDNASSIDFYRIRAGLAPKQAAKNQDNYVQLALALRNNPSLAVQLARALDPYQLSSLASDQMLLLFGEALKIEDASLIKRLQNALHLSKEESGLLSNFMQGEAVDLDQFDLALEMQPAAYLIRSRNPQLSDAERAGLRSLAARTDFMRGPVTTALTQWPARN
;
A
#
# COMPACT_ATOMS: atom_id res chain seq x y z
N MET A 1 38.62 -10.45 78.38
CA MET A 1 38.48 -9.33 77.41
C MET A 1 37.34 -8.46 77.88
N SER A 2 37.54 -7.14 77.99
CA SER A 2 36.46 -6.21 78.36
C SER A 2 35.48 -6.07 77.18
N ILE A 3 34.19 -6.28 77.40
CA ILE A 3 33.14 -6.07 76.39
C ILE A 3 32.78 -4.58 76.38
N SER A 4 32.73 -3.99 75.18
CA SER A 4 32.24 -2.61 75.02
C SER A 4 30.71 -2.60 75.15
N ASP A 5 30.19 -1.89 76.14
CA ASP A 5 28.74 -1.70 76.32
C ASP A 5 28.41 -0.20 76.43
N PRO A 6 28.39 0.50 75.28
CA PRO A 6 28.19 1.95 75.26
C PRO A 6 26.80 2.39 75.74
N SER A 7 25.85 1.47 75.85
CA SER A 7 24.49 1.70 76.34
C SER A 7 24.27 1.31 77.80
N GLN A 8 25.29 0.79 78.47
CA GLN A 8 25.21 0.26 79.84
C GLN A 8 24.09 -0.80 80.01
N LEU A 9 23.81 -1.58 78.95
CA LEU A 9 22.80 -2.63 78.96
C LEU A 9 23.13 -3.78 79.91
N LEU A 10 24.41 -4.14 80.04
CA LEU A 10 24.89 -5.18 80.96
C LEU A 10 24.77 -4.74 82.42
N GLN A 11 24.86 -3.44 82.70
CA GLN A 11 24.58 -2.91 84.04
C GLN A 11 23.07 -2.91 84.33
N ARG A 12 22.26 -2.61 83.32
CA ARG A 12 20.79 -2.55 83.43
C ARG A 12 20.12 -3.94 83.45
N ILE A 13 20.72 -4.91 82.77
CA ILE A 13 20.22 -6.28 82.62
C ILE A 13 21.40 -7.24 82.84
N PRO A 14 21.80 -7.48 84.11
CA PRO A 14 22.95 -8.32 84.44
C PRO A 14 22.87 -9.74 83.87
N GLU A 15 21.66 -10.25 83.65
CA GLU A 15 21.41 -11.58 83.11
C GLU A 15 21.91 -11.74 81.67
N LEU A 16 22.13 -10.64 80.95
CA LEU A 16 22.78 -10.66 79.63
C LEU A 16 24.23 -11.14 79.69
N LEU A 17 24.91 -11.05 80.85
CA LEU A 17 26.28 -11.54 81.03
C LEU A 17 26.42 -13.02 80.67
N GLN A 18 25.37 -13.82 80.93
CA GLN A 18 25.34 -15.25 80.61
C GLN A 18 25.29 -15.53 79.10
N LEU A 19 25.00 -14.53 78.27
CA LEU A 19 24.83 -14.66 76.83
C LEU A 19 25.92 -13.94 76.02
N VAL A 20 26.92 -13.34 76.67
CA VAL A 20 27.94 -12.53 75.98
C VAL A 20 28.93 -13.38 75.18
N ASP A 21 29.05 -14.67 75.49
CA ASP A 21 29.87 -15.58 74.69
C ASP A 21 29.23 -15.92 73.33
N VAL A 22 27.94 -15.61 73.13
CA VAL A 22 27.26 -15.78 71.83
C VAL A 22 27.63 -14.63 70.89
N PRO A 23 28.33 -14.88 69.76
CA PRO A 23 28.88 -13.80 68.92
C PRO A 23 27.85 -12.80 68.40
N ALA A 24 26.64 -13.25 68.07
CA ALA A 24 25.57 -12.37 67.59
C ALA A 24 25.01 -11.45 68.67
N ILE A 25 24.90 -11.93 69.91
CA ILE A 25 24.41 -11.16 71.06
C ILE A 25 25.49 -10.18 71.49
N ARG A 26 26.75 -10.63 71.57
CA ARG A 26 27.91 -9.78 71.83
C ARG A 26 28.02 -8.61 70.86
N ARG A 27 28.00 -8.88 69.56
CA ARG A 27 28.03 -7.82 68.53
C ARG A 27 26.86 -6.84 68.68
N ALA A 28 25.66 -7.34 69.03
CA ALA A 28 24.51 -6.47 69.25
C ALA A 28 24.70 -5.56 70.48
N ILE A 29 25.26 -6.08 71.57
CA ILE A 29 25.60 -5.30 72.78
C ILE A 29 26.66 -4.25 72.45
N GLU A 30 27.73 -4.65 71.75
CA GLU A 30 28.82 -3.77 71.33
C GLU A 30 28.34 -2.62 70.41
N THR A 31 27.21 -2.79 69.69
CA THR A 31 26.63 -1.70 68.89
C THR A 31 25.91 -0.62 69.71
N GLY A 32 25.65 -0.85 70.99
CA GLY A 32 24.91 0.07 71.86
C GLY A 32 23.42 0.22 71.56
N ASP A 33 22.86 -0.61 70.67
CA ASP A 33 21.43 -0.53 70.33
C ASP A 33 20.64 -1.64 71.03
N ALA A 34 20.01 -1.28 72.14
CA ALA A 34 19.15 -2.18 72.93
C ALA A 34 18.08 -2.89 72.08
N PHE A 35 17.60 -2.26 71.00
CA PHE A 35 16.61 -2.89 70.12
C PHE A 35 17.22 -3.99 69.24
N LYS A 36 18.49 -3.86 68.86
CA LYS A 36 19.19 -4.94 68.15
C LYS A 36 19.41 -6.12 69.08
N VAL A 37 19.81 -5.88 70.33
CA VAL A 37 19.96 -6.93 71.35
C VAL A 37 18.64 -7.69 71.53
N TYR A 38 17.54 -6.97 71.78
CA TYR A 38 16.20 -7.57 71.90
C TYR A 38 15.80 -8.41 70.68
N ARG A 39 16.07 -7.91 69.46
CA ARG A 39 15.78 -8.65 68.22
C ARG A 39 16.60 -9.93 68.10
N VAL A 40 17.89 -9.88 68.41
CA VAL A 40 18.75 -11.08 68.36
C VAL A 40 18.26 -12.12 69.36
N LEU A 41 17.87 -11.71 70.58
CA LEU A 41 17.32 -12.61 71.59
C LEU A 41 15.98 -13.23 71.16
N ILE A 42 15.08 -12.43 70.57
CA ILE A 42 13.84 -12.94 69.97
C ILE A 42 14.13 -13.95 68.88
N LEU A 43 15.03 -13.63 67.96
CA LEU A 43 15.30 -14.51 66.81
C LEU A 43 15.96 -15.80 67.30
N ALA A 44 16.85 -15.72 68.28
CA ALA A 44 17.42 -16.89 68.93
C ALA A 44 16.33 -17.77 69.59
N ARG A 45 15.33 -17.16 70.25
CA ARG A 45 14.17 -17.85 70.82
C ARG A 45 13.27 -18.46 69.75
N LEU A 46 12.89 -17.67 68.73
CA LEU A 46 11.98 -18.07 67.65
C LEU A 46 12.54 -19.24 66.83
N PHE A 47 13.84 -19.19 66.52
CA PHE A 47 14.53 -20.24 65.75
C PHE A 47 15.19 -21.31 66.64
N ARG A 48 14.94 -21.31 67.95
CA ARG A 48 15.49 -22.29 68.92
C ARG A 48 17.01 -22.45 68.86
N ARG A 49 17.75 -21.37 68.58
CA ARG A 49 19.23 -21.41 68.37
C ARG A 49 20.07 -21.52 69.64
N LEU A 50 19.46 -21.35 70.83
CA LEU A 50 20.11 -21.45 72.15
C LEU A 50 19.19 -22.23 73.12
N PRO A 51 19.11 -23.56 72.98
CA PRO A 51 18.19 -24.37 73.78
C PRO A 51 18.54 -24.36 75.28
N GLU A 52 19.84 -24.31 75.62
CA GLU A 52 20.35 -24.31 77.00
C GLU A 52 19.93 -23.04 77.78
N HIS A 53 19.73 -21.93 77.08
CA HIS A 53 19.30 -20.65 77.68
C HIS A 53 17.82 -20.34 77.40
N ARG A 54 16.99 -21.34 77.11
CA ARG A 54 15.59 -21.12 76.70
C ARG A 54 14.79 -20.32 77.74
N GLU A 55 14.92 -20.64 79.01
CA GLU A 55 14.21 -19.94 80.10
C GLU A 55 14.71 -18.50 80.24
N LEU A 56 16.03 -18.30 80.18
CA LEU A 56 16.64 -16.98 80.19
C LEU A 56 16.20 -16.12 79.00
N LEU A 57 16.19 -16.69 77.79
CA LEU A 57 15.67 -16.02 76.60
C LEU A 57 14.19 -15.70 76.73
N GLN A 58 13.39 -16.59 77.32
CA GLN A 58 11.97 -16.36 77.54
C GLN A 58 11.74 -15.20 78.50
N MET A 59 12.43 -15.18 79.64
CA MET A 59 12.39 -14.12 80.65
C MET A 59 12.82 -12.78 80.05
N LEU A 60 13.98 -12.73 79.39
CA LEU A 60 14.49 -11.50 78.80
C LEU A 60 13.57 -10.97 77.68
N THR A 61 12.98 -11.86 76.87
CA THR A 61 12.14 -11.42 75.75
C THR A 61 10.68 -11.13 76.12
N SER A 62 10.22 -11.55 77.32
CA SER A 62 8.89 -11.20 77.83
C SER A 62 8.78 -9.76 78.32
N GLU A 63 9.90 -9.11 78.67
CA GLU A 63 9.91 -7.74 79.17
C GLU A 63 10.62 -6.79 78.19
N ARG A 64 9.87 -6.20 77.26
CA ARG A 64 10.41 -5.24 76.27
C ARG A 64 10.92 -3.96 76.91
N ARG A 65 10.38 -3.61 78.08
CA ARG A 65 10.79 -2.42 78.86
C ARG A 65 12.27 -2.41 79.21
N LEU A 66 12.86 -3.58 79.46
CA LEU A 66 14.29 -3.72 79.75
C LEU A 66 15.17 -3.14 78.63
N PHE A 67 14.69 -3.21 77.39
CA PHE A 67 15.38 -2.72 76.19
C PHE A 67 14.89 -1.35 75.71
N ALA A 68 14.05 -0.66 76.49
CA ALA A 68 13.55 0.67 76.13
C ALA A 68 14.67 1.71 76.16
N LYS A 69 14.64 2.68 75.24
CA LYS A 69 15.65 3.76 75.17
C LYS A 69 15.00 5.14 75.11
N ALA A 70 15.75 6.16 75.50
CA ALA A 70 15.31 7.54 75.35
C ALA A 70 14.94 7.83 73.88
N TYR A 71 13.79 8.48 73.66
CA TYR A 71 13.36 8.88 72.33
C TYR A 71 13.91 10.27 72.02
N LYS A 72 14.48 10.45 70.83
CA LYS A 72 15.03 11.76 70.41
C LYS A 72 13.94 12.71 69.90
N ASN A 73 12.90 12.16 69.27
CA ASN A 73 11.80 12.93 68.67
C ASN A 73 10.47 12.49 69.28
N LYS A 74 9.63 13.45 69.67
CA LYS A 74 8.27 13.17 70.13
C LYS A 74 7.48 12.52 68.98
N PRO A 75 6.73 11.43 69.23
CA PRO A 75 5.83 10.87 68.23
C PRO A 75 4.78 11.90 67.82
N TYR A 76 4.46 11.92 66.54
CA TYR A 76 3.50 12.86 65.98
C TYR A 76 2.06 12.41 66.26
N PHE A 77 1.20 13.34 66.62
CA PHE A 77 -0.23 13.13 66.82
C PHE A 77 -0.98 14.12 65.93
N GLY A 78 -1.96 13.62 65.18
CA GLY A 78 -2.72 14.43 64.22
C GLY A 78 -3.42 13.55 63.21
N GLY A 79 -4.51 14.03 62.61
CA GLY A 79 -5.27 13.25 61.65
C GLY A 79 -6.51 13.95 61.12
N LEU A 80 -7.01 13.43 60.01
CA LEU A 80 -8.33 13.72 59.45
C LEU A 80 -9.34 12.70 60.01
N LYS A 81 -10.64 12.97 59.86
CA LYS A 81 -11.76 12.25 60.52
C LYS A 81 -11.66 10.70 60.52
N TYR A 82 -11.01 10.10 59.51
CA TYR A 82 -10.83 8.65 59.39
C TYR A 82 -9.38 8.17 59.30
N PHE A 83 -8.39 9.06 59.26
CA PHE A 83 -6.97 8.71 59.18
C PHE A 83 -6.16 9.57 60.15
N GLY A 84 -5.47 8.95 61.08
CA GLY A 84 -4.66 9.70 62.05
C GLY A 84 -3.53 8.90 62.66
N PHE A 85 -2.61 9.63 63.29
CA PHE A 85 -1.52 9.06 64.05
C PHE A 85 -1.92 8.95 65.52
N GLY A 86 -1.86 7.73 66.07
CA GLY A 86 -2.31 7.46 67.42
C GLY A 86 -1.59 6.28 68.04
N PHE A 87 -1.81 6.11 69.35
CA PHE A 87 -1.39 4.93 70.10
C PHE A 87 -2.51 3.89 70.11
N LEU A 88 -2.15 2.63 69.86
CA LEU A 88 -3.04 1.49 69.84
C LEU A 88 -2.55 0.40 70.79
N GLY A 89 -3.50 -0.16 71.54
CA GLY A 89 -3.29 -1.28 72.46
C GLY A 89 -2.51 -0.92 73.72
N ALA A 90 -2.64 -1.77 74.73
CA ALA A 90 -1.87 -1.72 75.96
C ALA A 90 -1.23 -3.09 76.19
N ALA A 91 0.10 -3.16 76.10
CA ALA A 91 0.87 -4.37 76.36
C ALA A 91 1.87 -4.11 77.50
N GLU A 92 2.16 -5.13 78.32
CA GLU A 92 3.11 -5.02 79.44
C GLU A 92 2.77 -3.84 80.37
N SER A 93 1.55 -3.81 80.89
CA SER A 93 1.12 -2.83 81.89
C SER A 93 1.86 -3.05 83.21
N ASP A 94 2.15 -1.95 83.89
CA ASP A 94 2.89 -1.93 85.16
C ASP A 94 2.02 -1.32 86.27
N SER A 95 2.44 -1.47 87.51
CA SER A 95 1.73 -1.04 88.72
C SER A 95 1.43 0.46 88.79
N ASP A 96 2.11 1.28 87.98
CA ASP A 96 1.95 2.72 87.87
C ASP A 96 1.04 3.16 86.69
N ASP A 97 0.29 2.23 86.09
CA ASP A 97 -0.53 2.39 84.88
C ASP A 97 0.24 2.71 83.58
N SER A 98 1.57 2.72 83.61
CA SER A 98 2.35 2.78 82.37
C SER A 98 2.19 1.48 81.59
N HIS A 99 2.20 1.54 80.26
CA HIS A 99 2.16 0.37 79.36
C HIS A 99 2.87 0.66 78.04
N ILE A 100 3.17 -0.38 77.27
CA ILE A 100 3.70 -0.26 75.91
C ILE A 100 2.54 -0.16 74.92
N ALA A 101 2.47 0.94 74.19
CA ALA A 101 1.50 1.15 73.11
C ALA A 101 2.19 1.23 71.74
N LEU A 102 1.46 0.82 70.69
CA LEU A 102 1.90 0.93 69.30
C LEU A 102 1.52 2.29 68.73
N HIS A 103 2.51 3.10 68.36
CA HIS A 103 2.31 4.28 67.54
C HIS A 103 2.19 3.86 66.07
N ALA A 104 1.09 4.20 65.42
CA ALA A 104 0.85 3.87 64.02
C ALA A 104 0.06 4.97 63.30
N LEU A 105 0.15 5.00 61.98
CA LEU A 105 -0.92 5.55 61.15
C LEU A 105 -2.11 4.59 61.23
N THR A 106 -3.27 5.11 61.59
CA THR A 106 -4.47 4.34 61.88
C THR A 106 -5.61 4.70 60.93
N LEU A 107 -6.38 3.69 60.53
CA LEU A 107 -7.69 3.89 59.91
C LEU A 107 -8.73 3.83 61.04
N GLY A 108 -9.43 4.95 61.26
CA GLY A 108 -10.21 5.16 62.48
C GLY A 108 -9.31 5.11 63.73
N ALA A 109 -9.85 4.66 64.87
CA ALA A 109 -9.10 4.53 66.13
C ALA A 109 -8.68 3.08 66.46
N LEU A 110 -8.79 2.15 65.51
CA LEU A 110 -8.70 0.70 65.80
C LEU A 110 -7.73 -0.08 64.91
N ILE A 111 -7.53 0.30 63.64
CA ILE A 111 -6.77 -0.50 62.67
C ILE A 111 -5.40 0.14 62.40
N PRO A 112 -4.27 -0.50 62.77
CA PRO A 112 -2.93 0.01 62.46
C PRO A 112 -2.57 -0.26 61.00
N LEU A 113 -2.54 0.77 60.16
CA LEU A 113 -2.10 0.66 58.77
C LEU A 113 -0.57 0.61 58.67
N ILE A 114 0.10 1.59 59.26
CA ILE A 114 1.57 1.73 59.20
C ILE A 114 2.12 1.90 60.62
N PRO A 115 2.68 0.85 61.24
CA PRO A 115 3.31 0.95 62.55
C PRO A 115 4.61 1.74 62.48
N LEU A 116 4.71 2.78 63.31
CA LEU A 116 5.81 3.75 63.35
C LEU A 116 6.79 3.46 64.51
N GLY A 117 6.30 2.88 65.61
CA GLY A 117 7.13 2.46 66.74
C GLY A 117 6.31 2.04 67.95
N CYS A 118 6.94 1.40 68.92
CA CYS A 118 6.33 1.15 70.23
C CYS A 118 6.92 2.11 71.26
N TYR A 119 6.10 2.56 72.21
CA TYR A 119 6.51 3.52 73.22
C TYR A 119 5.94 3.10 74.58
N VAL A 120 6.71 3.32 75.64
CA VAL A 120 6.24 3.23 77.03
C VAL A 120 5.50 4.52 77.33
N VAL A 121 4.21 4.41 77.58
CA VAL A 121 3.30 5.54 77.74
C VAL A 121 2.40 5.36 78.96
N LYS A 122 1.93 6.48 79.50
CA LYS A 122 0.84 6.52 80.49
C LYS A 122 -0.23 7.48 79.98
N SER A 123 -1.48 7.04 80.00
CA SER A 123 -2.60 7.90 79.62
C SER A 123 -2.85 8.92 80.72
N SER A 124 -3.00 10.20 80.35
CA SER A 124 -3.32 11.30 81.28
C SER A 124 -4.68 11.96 80.99
N GLY A 125 -5.52 11.31 80.18
CA GLY A 125 -6.82 11.80 79.75
C GLY A 125 -7.21 11.28 78.37
N GLU A 126 -8.39 11.65 77.86
CA GLU A 126 -8.80 11.29 76.50
C GLU A 126 -7.79 11.83 75.48
N ARG A 127 -7.04 10.92 74.86
CA ARG A 127 -6.00 11.19 73.83
C ARG A 127 -4.79 11.99 74.30
N GLN A 128 -4.54 12.10 75.61
CA GLN A 128 -3.31 12.68 76.15
C GLN A 128 -2.40 11.58 76.71
N TRP A 129 -1.12 11.63 76.34
CA TRP A 129 -0.15 10.59 76.63
C TRP A 129 1.14 11.18 77.20
N HIS A 130 1.55 10.69 78.35
CA HIS A 130 2.92 10.87 78.86
C HIS A 130 3.80 9.78 78.29
N ILE A 131 4.86 10.16 77.58
CA ILE A 131 5.74 9.22 76.87
C ILE A 131 7.08 9.20 77.58
N TYR A 132 7.45 8.03 78.10
CA TYR A 132 8.66 7.84 78.90
C TYR A 132 9.85 7.38 78.05
N ALA A 133 9.65 6.38 77.20
CA ALA A 133 10.71 5.79 76.41
C ALA A 133 10.18 5.17 75.11
N LYS A 134 11.07 4.95 74.14
CA LYS A 134 10.76 4.11 72.97
C LYS A 134 11.06 2.66 73.34
N ALA A 135 10.12 1.77 73.10
CA ALA A 135 10.25 0.33 73.29
C ALA A 135 10.52 -0.38 71.96
N PRO A 136 11.17 -1.56 71.97
CA PRO A 136 11.28 -2.36 70.76
C PRO A 136 9.92 -2.86 70.27
N LEU A 137 9.77 -3.03 68.95
CA LEU A 137 8.58 -3.64 68.36
C LEU A 137 8.50 -5.13 68.75
N GLY A 138 7.29 -5.61 69.06
CA GLY A 138 7.05 -7.04 69.18
C GLY A 138 7.24 -7.76 67.85
N VAL A 139 7.49 -9.08 67.89
CA VAL A 139 7.83 -9.91 66.72
C VAL A 139 6.81 -9.78 65.59
N GLY A 140 5.52 -9.88 65.91
CA GLY A 140 4.43 -9.80 64.93
C GLY A 140 4.38 -8.45 64.21
N ILE A 141 4.48 -7.34 64.95
CA ILE A 141 4.48 -5.98 64.38
C ILE A 141 5.75 -5.73 63.57
N TRP A 142 6.90 -6.25 64.02
CA TRP A 142 8.14 -6.18 63.25
C TRP A 142 8.05 -6.94 61.92
N LEU A 143 7.51 -8.17 61.92
CA LEU A 143 7.27 -8.91 60.67
C LEU A 143 6.29 -8.17 59.76
N TYR A 144 5.22 -7.59 60.32
CA TYR A 144 4.27 -6.77 59.57
C TYR A 144 4.94 -5.57 58.88
N THR A 145 5.80 -4.80 59.59
CA THR A 145 6.55 -3.68 58.96
C THR A 145 7.41 -4.13 57.78
N ARG A 146 7.99 -5.33 57.85
CA ARG A 146 8.82 -5.88 56.77
C ARG A 146 7.99 -6.38 55.59
N ALA A 147 6.86 -7.02 55.84
CA ALA A 147 5.92 -7.43 54.80
C ALA A 147 5.36 -6.22 54.05
N LEU A 148 5.02 -5.13 54.75
CA LEU A 148 4.55 -3.89 54.15
C LEU A 148 5.64 -3.23 53.29
N ALA A 149 6.87 -3.14 53.81
CA ALA A 149 8.01 -2.63 53.06
C ALA A 149 8.27 -3.46 51.78
N LEU A 150 8.25 -4.80 51.88
CA LEU A 150 8.41 -5.68 50.74
C LEU A 150 7.31 -5.45 49.69
N SER A 151 6.05 -5.36 50.13
CA SER A 151 4.90 -5.12 49.26
C SER A 151 5.04 -3.81 48.47
N LEU A 152 5.49 -2.73 49.13
CA LEU A 152 5.72 -1.45 48.48
C LEU A 152 6.83 -1.54 47.42
N VAL A 153 7.95 -2.21 47.73
CA VAL A 153 9.04 -2.42 46.78
C VAL A 153 8.55 -3.24 45.58
N THR A 154 7.79 -4.30 45.81
CA THR A 154 7.20 -5.12 44.74
C THR A 154 6.28 -4.30 43.83
N LEU A 155 5.45 -3.43 44.40
CA LEU A 155 4.54 -2.58 43.63
C LEU A 155 5.30 -1.55 42.77
N ILE A 156 6.37 -0.95 43.32
CA ILE A 156 7.24 -0.03 42.57
C ILE A 156 7.93 -0.76 41.41
N ILE A 157 8.50 -1.95 41.67
CA ILE A 157 9.16 -2.74 40.62
C ILE A 157 8.14 -3.14 39.55
N PHE A 158 6.96 -3.62 39.94
CA PHE A 158 5.91 -3.99 39.00
C PHE A 158 5.46 -2.79 38.15
N GLY A 159 5.26 -1.62 38.77
CA GLY A 159 4.93 -0.39 38.05
C GLY A 159 6.03 0.06 37.10
N ALA A 160 7.30 -0.08 37.48
CA ALA A 160 8.44 0.24 36.62
C ALA A 160 8.53 -0.73 35.43
N VAL A 161 8.37 -2.03 35.66
CA VAL A 161 8.38 -3.07 34.61
C VAL A 161 7.20 -2.90 33.65
N HIS A 162 6.00 -2.65 34.17
CA HIS A 162 4.80 -2.44 33.36
C HIS A 162 4.95 -1.19 32.47
N ASN A 163 5.41 -0.08 33.03
CA ASN A 163 5.66 1.13 32.23
C ASN A 163 6.77 0.91 31.21
N TYR A 164 7.88 0.26 31.58
CA TYR A 164 8.96 -0.04 30.64
C TYR A 164 8.47 -0.90 29.45
N HIS A 165 7.60 -1.89 29.70
CA HIS A 165 7.00 -2.68 28.63
C HIS A 165 6.11 -1.84 27.70
N GLN A 166 5.27 -0.96 28.24
CA GLN A 166 4.43 -0.08 27.42
C GLN A 166 5.25 0.96 26.63
N TYR A 167 6.35 1.47 27.17
CA TYR A 167 7.21 2.44 26.49
C TYR A 167 8.26 1.82 25.55
N SER A 168 8.38 0.50 25.51
CA SER A 168 9.36 -0.19 24.64
C SER A 168 8.73 -0.86 23.42
N THR A 169 7.40 -0.81 23.31
CA THR A 169 6.66 -1.48 22.24
C THR A 169 5.63 -0.56 21.59
N GLN A 170 5.38 -0.80 20.30
CA GLN A 170 4.40 -0.10 19.48
C GLN A 170 3.60 -1.12 18.68
N ASP A 171 2.33 -0.85 18.45
CA ASP A 171 1.52 -1.68 17.56
C ASP A 171 1.77 -1.30 16.09
N VAL A 172 2.05 -2.32 15.29
CA VAL A 172 2.07 -2.23 13.82
C VAL A 172 0.85 -2.98 13.31
N MET A 173 -0.01 -2.27 12.59
CA MET A 173 -1.13 -2.89 11.91
C MET A 173 -0.66 -3.49 10.58
N VAL A 174 -0.80 -4.79 10.44
CA VAL A 174 -0.49 -5.51 9.20
C VAL A 174 -1.79 -5.76 8.45
N ILE A 175 -1.84 -5.39 7.17
CA ILE A 175 -3.02 -5.45 6.33
C ILE A 175 -2.71 -6.24 5.06
N ASN A 176 -3.59 -7.20 4.75
CA ASN A 176 -3.56 -7.97 3.52
C ASN A 176 -4.57 -7.38 2.54
N GLY A 177 -4.14 -7.06 1.31
CA GLY A 177 -5.02 -6.62 0.22
C GLY A 177 -5.39 -7.73 -0.78
N PHE A 178 -4.80 -8.91 -0.64
CA PHE A 178 -4.99 -10.06 -1.53
C PHE A 178 -6.15 -10.95 -1.07
N ASP A 179 -6.70 -11.71 -2.00
CA ASP A 179 -7.79 -12.68 -1.80
C ASP A 179 -7.33 -14.04 -1.23
N VAL A 180 -6.04 -14.19 -0.95
CA VAL A 180 -5.45 -15.35 -0.27
C VAL A 180 -4.92 -15.01 1.12
N ALA A 181 -4.89 -16.00 2.01
CA ALA A 181 -4.26 -15.83 3.32
C ALA A 181 -2.72 -15.80 3.21
N LEU A 182 -2.07 -15.07 4.13
CA LEU A 182 -0.62 -14.86 4.15
C LEU A 182 -0.03 -15.32 5.47
N ASP A 183 1.19 -15.83 5.44
CA ASP A 183 1.99 -16.09 6.64
C ASP A 183 2.94 -14.92 6.90
N ILE A 184 2.73 -14.26 8.04
CA ILE A 184 3.49 -13.08 8.44
C ILE A 184 4.50 -13.46 9.50
N LYS A 185 5.76 -13.12 9.26
CA LYS A 185 6.84 -13.16 10.25
C LYS A 185 7.22 -11.73 10.58
N LEU A 186 6.98 -11.27 11.81
CA LEU A 186 7.35 -9.90 12.22
C LEU A 186 7.92 -9.93 13.62
N ASN A 187 9.18 -9.49 13.78
CA ASN A 187 9.87 -9.45 15.08
C ASN A 187 9.82 -10.79 15.86
N GLY A 188 9.95 -11.91 15.14
CA GLY A 188 9.88 -13.28 15.70
C GLY A 188 8.47 -13.86 15.87
N ASN A 189 7.42 -13.05 15.78
CA ASN A 189 6.03 -13.53 15.79
C ASN A 189 5.67 -14.12 14.43
N LYS A 190 4.98 -15.28 14.43
CA LYS A 190 4.40 -15.90 13.24
C LYS A 190 2.89 -15.85 13.34
N ILE A 191 2.23 -15.23 12.37
CA ILE A 191 0.77 -15.07 12.36
C ILE A 191 0.25 -15.38 10.97
N LYS A 192 -0.83 -16.16 10.90
CA LYS A 192 -1.59 -16.36 9.66
C LYS A 192 -2.62 -15.24 9.52
N LEU A 193 -2.43 -14.39 8.52
CA LEU A 193 -3.29 -13.25 8.22
C LEU A 193 -4.33 -13.67 7.16
N PRO A 194 -5.65 -13.64 7.45
CA PRO A 194 -6.66 -14.06 6.49
C PRO A 194 -6.66 -13.19 5.22
N ALA A 195 -7.25 -13.73 4.15
CA ALA A 195 -7.55 -13.00 2.92
C ALA A 195 -8.26 -11.68 3.25
N GLN A 196 -7.75 -10.59 2.71
CA GLN A 196 -8.27 -9.23 2.93
C GLN A 196 -8.43 -8.83 4.42
N GLY A 197 -7.66 -9.49 5.29
CA GLY A 197 -7.70 -9.31 6.72
C GLY A 197 -6.71 -8.27 7.24
N ARG A 198 -6.80 -8.00 8.53
CA ARG A 198 -5.84 -7.19 9.28
C ARG A 198 -5.54 -7.77 10.65
N VAL A 199 -4.36 -7.50 11.18
CA VAL A 199 -3.97 -7.86 12.54
C VAL A 199 -3.03 -6.80 13.13
N ASN A 200 -3.17 -6.52 14.42
CA ASN A 200 -2.20 -5.69 15.15
C ASN A 200 -1.12 -6.59 15.75
N ILE A 201 0.15 -6.27 15.47
CA ILE A 201 1.31 -6.96 16.03
C ILE A 201 2.08 -5.96 16.87
N ASN A 202 2.23 -6.28 18.16
CA ASN A 202 3.06 -5.49 19.07
C ASN A 202 4.54 -5.79 18.79
N VAL A 203 5.31 -4.76 18.45
CA VAL A 203 6.73 -4.86 18.11
C VAL A 203 7.56 -3.93 18.98
N LYS A 204 8.85 -4.24 19.17
CA LYS A 204 9.76 -3.35 19.91
C LYS A 204 10.06 -2.09 19.09
N HIS A 205 10.29 -0.98 19.78
CA HIS A 205 10.80 0.24 19.15
C HIS A 205 12.16 0.01 18.48
N GLY A 206 12.42 0.76 17.41
CA GLY A 206 13.65 0.68 16.64
C GLY A 206 13.49 -0.08 15.32
N LEU A 207 14.59 -0.66 14.82
CA LEU A 207 14.58 -1.36 13.55
C LEU A 207 13.83 -2.69 13.68
N VAL A 208 12.69 -2.79 12.99
CA VAL A 208 11.87 -3.99 12.93
C VAL A 208 11.99 -4.60 11.55
N THR A 209 12.22 -5.91 11.53
CA THR A 209 12.26 -6.72 10.31
C THR A 209 11.15 -7.76 10.29
N GLY A 210 10.66 -8.06 9.09
CA GLY A 210 9.66 -9.07 8.85
C GLY A 210 9.53 -9.47 7.39
N SER A 211 8.76 -10.52 7.15
CA SER A 211 8.41 -11.02 5.81
C SER A 211 6.94 -11.42 5.77
N ALA A 212 6.31 -11.21 4.61
CA ALA A 212 5.01 -11.76 4.28
C ALA A 212 5.22 -12.83 3.21
N GLU A 213 4.69 -14.01 3.45
CA GLU A 213 4.88 -15.20 2.62
C GLU A 213 3.53 -15.78 2.18
N ILE A 214 3.51 -16.37 1.00
CA ILE A 214 2.42 -17.22 0.50
C ILE A 214 3.02 -18.61 0.29
N ASP A 215 2.40 -19.65 0.86
CA ASP A 215 2.92 -21.03 0.87
C ASP A 215 3.53 -21.49 -0.46
N LYS A 216 2.88 -21.19 -1.60
CA LYS A 216 3.32 -21.62 -2.94
C LYS A 216 4.25 -20.65 -3.67
N ILE A 217 4.28 -19.38 -3.28
CA ILE A 217 5.00 -18.31 -4.00
C ILE A 217 6.27 -17.90 -3.25
N GLY A 218 6.32 -18.17 -1.93
CA GLY A 218 7.40 -17.73 -1.05
C GLY A 218 7.18 -16.30 -0.55
N VAL A 219 8.28 -15.58 -0.30
CA VAL A 219 8.25 -14.21 0.24
C VAL A 219 7.74 -13.24 -0.83
N ILE A 220 6.65 -12.54 -0.52
CA ILE A 220 6.02 -11.55 -1.40
C ILE A 220 6.28 -10.10 -0.97
N ASP A 221 6.60 -9.89 0.31
CA ASP A 221 6.94 -8.58 0.84
C ASP A 221 7.92 -8.71 2.00
N ASN A 222 8.82 -7.74 2.13
CA ASN A 222 9.75 -7.63 3.25
C ASN A 222 9.49 -6.32 3.99
N PHE A 223 9.42 -6.41 5.32
CA PHE A 223 9.34 -5.27 6.21
C PHE A 223 10.72 -4.99 6.78
N LYS A 224 11.23 -3.78 6.61
CA LYS A 224 12.46 -3.30 7.25
C LYS A 224 12.32 -1.81 7.52
N GLN A 225 11.72 -1.46 8.65
CA GLN A 225 11.41 -0.07 9.00
C GLN A 225 11.80 0.23 10.44
N THR A 226 12.14 1.48 10.71
CA THR A 226 12.35 1.97 12.07
C THR A 226 11.01 2.40 12.64
N VAL A 227 10.50 1.66 13.62
CA VAL A 227 9.25 1.99 14.31
C VAL A 227 9.59 2.92 15.47
N HIS A 228 9.13 4.16 15.36
CA HIS A 228 9.34 5.18 16.38
C HIS A 228 8.34 5.00 17.53
N SER A 229 8.81 5.32 18.73
CA SER A 229 7.92 5.49 19.89
C SER A 229 7.03 6.71 19.68
N GLY A 230 5.70 6.54 19.66
CA GLY A 230 4.80 7.68 19.53
C GLY A 230 3.32 7.31 19.38
N THR A 231 2.48 8.34 19.22
CA THR A 231 1.03 8.18 18.99
C THR A 231 0.68 7.91 17.53
N HIS A 232 1.68 7.58 16.70
CA HIS A 232 1.50 7.31 15.28
C HIS A 232 0.92 5.92 15.06
N TYR A 233 -0.01 5.82 14.12
CA TYR A 233 -0.46 4.55 13.56
C TYR A 233 0.56 4.09 12.54
N ASN A 234 1.22 2.96 12.81
CA ASN A 234 2.16 2.32 11.92
C ASN A 234 1.44 1.20 11.17
N ILE A 235 1.44 1.27 9.84
CA ILE A 235 0.72 0.32 8.99
C ILE A 235 1.70 -0.30 8.03
N TRP A 236 1.73 -1.63 8.02
CA TRP A 236 2.33 -2.41 6.95
C TRP A 236 1.22 -2.91 6.03
N ASN A 237 1.06 -2.24 4.90
CA ASN A 237 0.17 -2.65 3.83
C ASN A 237 0.95 -3.57 2.89
N ILE A 238 0.67 -4.87 2.94
CA ILE A 238 1.51 -5.87 2.27
C ILE A 238 1.52 -5.64 0.76
N ALA A 239 2.73 -5.46 0.22
CA ALA A 239 3.00 -5.07 -1.17
C ALA A 239 2.30 -3.77 -1.63
N GLY A 240 1.70 -3.01 -0.71
CA GLY A 240 0.87 -1.84 -1.03
C GLY A 240 -0.52 -2.20 -1.58
N ALA A 241 -0.97 -3.44 -1.40
CA ALA A 241 -2.13 -4.00 -2.09
C ALA A 241 -3.49 -3.53 -1.56
N ALA A 242 -3.61 -3.11 -0.30
CA ALA A 242 -4.90 -2.72 0.28
C ALA A 242 -5.31 -1.28 -0.09
N PRO A 243 -6.58 -1.02 -0.45
CA PRO A 243 -7.11 0.29 -0.81
C PRO A 243 -7.38 1.15 0.43
N LEU A 244 -6.31 1.69 1.01
CA LEU A 244 -6.37 2.52 2.21
C LEU A 244 -6.69 3.97 1.87
N LEU A 245 -7.71 4.51 2.54
CA LEU A 245 -8.19 5.87 2.38
C LEU A 245 -8.12 6.62 3.70
N LEU A 246 -7.55 7.82 3.67
CA LEU A 246 -7.62 8.77 4.78
C LEU A 246 -8.56 9.91 4.39
N ASN A 247 -9.67 9.99 5.11
CA ASN A 247 -10.65 11.06 4.98
C ASN A 247 -10.43 12.09 6.09
N THR A 248 -10.34 13.37 5.71
CA THR A 248 -10.32 14.48 6.67
C THR A 248 -11.62 15.27 6.54
N SER A 249 -12.42 15.27 7.60
CA SER A 249 -13.71 15.97 7.66
C SER A 249 -13.63 17.11 8.67
N ASN A 250 -13.95 18.33 8.24
CA ASN A 250 -14.05 19.47 9.15
C ASN A 250 -15.51 19.60 9.60
N TYR A 251 -15.76 19.58 10.90
CA TYR A 251 -17.10 19.75 11.45
C TYR A 251 -17.39 21.22 11.75
N SER A 252 -18.58 21.68 11.37
CA SER A 252 -19.18 22.96 11.77
C SER A 252 -20.54 22.69 12.40
N SER A 253 -20.87 23.41 13.48
CA SER A 253 -22.12 23.25 14.24
C SER A 253 -23.39 23.52 13.42
N ASP A 254 -23.28 24.21 12.29
CA ASP A 254 -24.43 24.61 11.47
C ASP A 254 -24.85 23.57 10.41
N GLN A 255 -24.11 22.46 10.26
CA GLN A 255 -24.42 21.44 9.25
C GLN A 255 -25.06 20.19 9.87
N THR A 256 -26.38 20.06 9.73
CA THR A 256 -27.15 18.87 10.15
C THR A 256 -27.05 17.69 9.17
N THR A 257 -26.38 17.86 8.02
CA THR A 257 -26.21 16.81 7.01
C THR A 257 -24.84 16.97 6.36
N PRO A 258 -23.99 15.91 6.27
CA PRO A 258 -22.75 15.97 5.52
C PRO A 258 -23.10 15.80 4.04
N THR A 259 -23.55 16.86 3.38
CA THR A 259 -23.93 16.82 1.96
C THR A 259 -22.73 17.00 1.01
N LYS A 260 -21.52 17.19 1.53
CA LYS A 260 -20.30 17.26 0.71
C LYS A 260 -19.33 16.13 1.08
N PRO A 261 -18.73 15.46 0.06
CA PRO A 261 -17.60 14.56 0.28
C PRO A 261 -16.51 15.23 1.13
N PRO A 262 -15.72 14.47 1.91
CA PRO A 262 -14.62 15.02 2.69
C PRO A 262 -13.72 15.90 1.80
N ALA A 263 -13.34 17.08 2.31
CA ALA A 263 -12.68 18.12 1.51
C ALA A 263 -11.32 17.68 0.92
N GLN A 264 -10.69 16.66 1.51
CA GLN A 264 -9.48 15.99 1.02
C GLN A 264 -9.51 14.50 1.39
N GLN A 265 -9.38 13.64 0.38
CA GLN A 265 -9.23 12.20 0.49
C GLN A 265 -7.83 11.82 0.01
N THR A 266 -7.03 11.20 0.89
CA THR A 266 -5.70 10.70 0.52
C THR A 266 -5.76 9.19 0.33
N VAL A 267 -5.34 8.73 -0.84
CA VAL A 267 -5.30 7.30 -1.19
C VAL A 267 -3.88 6.76 -1.04
N TYR A 268 -3.73 5.62 -0.36
CA TYR A 268 -2.44 4.99 -0.07
C TYR A 268 -2.19 3.70 -0.87
N CYS A 269 -2.81 3.55 -2.03
CA CYS A 269 -2.55 2.44 -2.94
C CYS A 269 -1.07 2.40 -3.36
N GLY A 270 -0.45 1.22 -3.23
CA GLY A 270 0.98 1.02 -3.50
C GLY A 270 1.92 1.43 -2.37
N SER A 271 1.40 2.07 -1.31
CA SER A 271 2.21 2.44 -0.13
C SER A 271 2.39 1.24 0.78
N ARG A 272 3.59 0.68 0.86
CA ARG A 272 3.91 -0.50 1.68
C ARG A 272 3.98 -0.21 3.17
N TYR A 273 4.55 0.93 3.54
CA TYR A 273 4.63 1.39 4.93
C TYR A 273 4.02 2.78 5.05
N ILE A 274 3.14 2.95 6.02
CA ILE A 274 2.42 4.20 6.24
C ILE A 274 2.51 4.52 7.73
N GLU A 275 2.99 5.71 8.04
CA GLU A 275 3.03 6.25 9.40
C GLU A 275 2.10 7.47 9.45
N LEU A 276 1.04 7.39 10.25
CA LEU A 276 0.02 8.43 10.34
C LEU A 276 -0.06 8.99 11.76
N PRO A 277 0.18 10.29 11.99
CA PRO A 277 -0.13 10.91 13.28
C PRO A 277 -1.64 10.99 13.47
N ASN A 278 -2.12 11.02 14.71
CA ASN A 278 -3.44 11.55 15.10
C ASN A 278 -4.60 11.06 14.21
N ILE A 279 -4.86 9.75 14.22
CA ILE A 279 -6.06 9.16 13.60
C ILE A 279 -7.13 9.03 14.69
N ASP A 280 -8.26 9.70 14.50
CA ASP A 280 -9.37 9.68 15.46
C ASP A 280 -10.19 8.39 15.35
N TYR A 281 -10.39 7.92 14.11
CA TYR A 281 -11.17 6.72 13.80
C TYR A 281 -10.44 5.83 12.81
N ALA A 282 -9.86 4.73 13.28
CA ALA A 282 -9.16 3.76 12.44
C ALA A 282 -10.04 2.53 12.16
N PHE A 283 -10.41 2.36 10.90
CA PHE A 283 -11.13 1.21 10.36
C PHE A 283 -12.50 0.92 10.99
N VAL A 284 -13.17 1.99 11.40
CA VAL A 284 -14.53 1.99 11.93
C VAL A 284 -15.31 3.06 11.19
N GLU A 285 -16.60 2.83 11.01
CA GLU A 285 -17.51 3.87 10.50
C GLU A 285 -17.58 5.03 11.49
N LEU A 286 -17.73 6.25 10.97
CA LEU A 286 -17.92 7.42 11.82
C LEU A 286 -19.25 7.28 12.57
N PRO A 287 -19.28 7.54 13.89
CA PRO A 287 -20.53 7.52 14.63
C PRO A 287 -21.52 8.56 14.08
N ALA A 288 -22.82 8.34 14.28
CA ALA A 288 -23.84 9.28 13.83
C ALA A 288 -23.63 10.70 14.43
N ILE A 289 -23.94 11.75 13.66
CA ILE A 289 -23.68 13.16 13.98
C ILE A 289 -24.21 13.57 15.36
N SER A 290 -25.32 12.98 15.81
CA SER A 290 -25.92 13.20 17.14
C SER A 290 -25.01 12.87 18.32
N SER A 291 -23.96 12.05 18.10
CA SER A 291 -22.96 11.68 19.11
C SER A 291 -21.89 12.75 19.32
N PHE A 292 -21.77 13.70 18.39
CA PHE A 292 -20.65 14.63 18.28
C PHE A 292 -20.87 15.99 18.96
N ASN A 293 -21.92 16.14 19.79
CA ASN A 293 -22.19 17.34 20.61
C ASN A 293 -21.05 17.77 21.57
N LYS A 294 -19.88 17.10 21.53
CA LYS A 294 -18.68 17.40 22.32
C LYS A 294 -17.50 17.93 21.49
N LEU A 295 -17.55 17.90 20.15
CA LEU A 295 -16.47 18.45 19.32
C LEU A 295 -16.61 19.97 19.21
N LYS A 296 -15.48 20.68 19.29
CA LYS A 296 -15.46 22.14 19.09
C LYS A 296 -15.63 22.43 17.60
N GLU A 297 -16.36 23.50 17.28
CA GLU A 297 -16.48 24.02 15.92
C GLU A 297 -15.10 24.20 15.28
N GLY A 298 -14.90 23.70 14.05
CA GLY A 298 -13.63 23.76 13.34
C GLY A 298 -12.63 22.63 13.64
N GLN A 299 -12.99 21.65 14.48
CA GLN A 299 -12.14 20.48 14.70
C GLN A 299 -12.19 19.53 13.49
N ALA A 300 -11.01 19.25 12.92
CA ALA A 300 -10.84 18.26 11.87
C ALA A 300 -10.82 16.86 12.47
N VAL A 301 -11.66 15.96 11.94
CA VAL A 301 -11.68 14.54 12.29
C VAL A 301 -11.04 13.75 11.14
N ARG A 302 -10.08 12.90 11.50
CA ARG A 302 -9.33 12.06 10.56
C ARG A 302 -9.75 10.61 10.70
N GLN A 303 -10.33 10.07 9.64
CA GLN A 303 -10.78 8.69 9.55
C GLN A 303 -9.92 7.93 8.55
N LEU A 304 -9.37 6.80 8.98
CA LEU A 304 -8.68 5.85 8.11
C LEU A 304 -9.60 4.67 7.84
N MET A 305 -9.76 4.26 6.59
CA MET A 305 -10.60 3.13 6.21
C MET A 305 -10.00 2.31 5.06
N ILE A 306 -10.48 1.07 4.92
CA ILE A 306 -10.23 0.24 3.74
C ILE A 306 -11.45 0.40 2.85
N GLU A 307 -11.25 0.90 1.64
CA GLU A 307 -12.34 1.08 0.69
C GLU A 307 -12.94 -0.27 0.29
N LYS A 308 -14.26 -0.29 0.15
CA LYS A 308 -15.01 -1.42 -0.40
C LYS A 308 -15.85 -0.91 -1.56
N SER A 309 -15.95 -1.71 -2.62
CA SER A 309 -16.87 -1.45 -3.72
C SER A 309 -17.94 -2.53 -3.74
N ASP A 310 -19.20 -2.10 -3.73
CA ASP A 310 -20.37 -2.99 -3.87
C ASP A 310 -20.60 -3.38 -5.35
N GLU A 311 -19.97 -2.67 -6.29
CA GLU A 311 -20.12 -2.88 -7.74
C GLU A 311 -19.10 -3.86 -8.32
N LEU A 312 -17.94 -4.02 -7.68
CA LEU A 312 -16.93 -5.00 -8.07
C LEU A 312 -17.25 -6.36 -7.45
N PRO A 313 -17.04 -7.49 -8.18
CA PRO A 313 -17.22 -8.80 -7.60
C PRO A 313 -16.38 -8.90 -6.34
N THR A 314 -17.05 -9.09 -5.21
CA THR A 314 -16.36 -9.24 -3.93
C THR A 314 -15.46 -10.47 -4.01
N PRO A 315 -14.19 -10.33 -3.60
CA PRO A 315 -13.72 -9.22 -2.79
C PRO A 315 -12.77 -8.24 -3.55
N ALA A 316 -13.17 -6.96 -3.66
CA ALA A 316 -12.58 -5.92 -4.53
C ALA A 316 -11.10 -5.55 -4.28
N GLY A 317 -10.55 -5.87 -3.09
CA GLY A 317 -9.12 -5.86 -2.71
C GLY A 317 -8.16 -4.97 -3.51
N VAL A 318 -7.08 -5.58 -4.00
CA VAL A 318 -6.04 -4.92 -4.80
C VAL A 318 -6.52 -4.39 -6.15
N THR A 319 -7.62 -4.91 -6.70
CA THR A 319 -8.20 -4.44 -7.97
C THR A 319 -8.59 -2.96 -7.92
N LEU A 320 -9.17 -2.50 -6.81
CA LEU A 320 -9.45 -1.07 -6.59
C LEU A 320 -8.19 -0.21 -6.68
N CYS A 321 -7.08 -0.68 -6.11
CA CYS A 321 -5.83 0.03 -6.18
C CYS A 321 -5.23 0.04 -7.59
N VAL A 322 -5.36 -1.04 -8.35
CA VAL A 322 -4.92 -1.10 -9.75
C VAL A 322 -5.69 -0.11 -10.60
N GLU A 323 -7.02 -0.06 -10.48
CA GLU A 323 -7.85 0.89 -11.21
C GLU A 323 -7.55 2.34 -10.83
N TYR A 324 -7.41 2.63 -9.54
CA TYR A 324 -7.02 3.96 -9.06
C TYR A 324 -5.65 4.36 -9.61
N ALA A 325 -4.66 3.47 -9.53
CA ALA A 325 -3.31 3.74 -9.99
C ALA A 325 -3.27 4.02 -11.51
N PHE A 326 -4.01 3.25 -12.31
CA PHE A 326 -4.08 3.46 -13.75
C PHE A 326 -4.72 4.81 -14.12
N ARG A 327 -5.83 5.17 -13.47
CA ARG A 327 -6.51 6.46 -13.71
C ARG A 327 -5.66 7.68 -13.33
N HIS A 328 -4.76 7.52 -12.35
CA HIS A 328 -3.96 8.63 -11.81
C HIS A 328 -2.47 8.58 -12.20
N SER A 329 -2.08 7.70 -13.12
CA SER A 329 -0.67 7.48 -13.50
C SER A 329 0.26 7.15 -12.32
N GLN A 330 -0.23 6.33 -11.39
CA GLN A 330 0.50 5.88 -10.20
C GLN A 330 0.86 4.40 -10.26
N GLU A 331 0.87 3.78 -11.44
CA GLU A 331 1.16 2.35 -11.64
C GLU A 331 2.52 1.96 -11.04
N LYS A 332 3.50 2.89 -11.06
CA LYS A 332 4.80 2.71 -10.41
C LYS A 332 4.69 2.30 -8.94
N SER A 333 3.76 2.89 -8.17
CA SER A 333 3.61 2.56 -6.75
C SER A 333 3.05 1.15 -6.56
N MET A 334 2.35 0.62 -7.55
CA MET A 334 1.71 -0.69 -7.53
C MET A 334 2.61 -1.83 -8.04
N ALA A 335 3.85 -1.56 -8.47
CA ALA A 335 4.71 -2.57 -9.09
C ALA A 335 4.88 -3.84 -8.22
N ALA A 336 5.07 -3.68 -6.90
CA ALA A 336 5.19 -4.81 -5.99
C ALA A 336 3.89 -5.63 -5.90
N ALA A 337 2.73 -4.98 -5.74
CA ALA A 337 1.43 -5.66 -5.67
C ALA A 337 1.09 -6.36 -6.99
N LEU A 338 1.41 -5.75 -8.14
CA LEU A 338 1.17 -6.33 -9.46
C LEU A 338 2.08 -7.53 -9.76
N GLU A 339 3.34 -7.53 -9.30
CA GLU A 339 4.20 -8.72 -9.35
C GLU A 339 3.60 -9.87 -8.54
N VAL A 340 3.08 -9.59 -7.34
CA VAL A 340 2.44 -10.62 -6.51
C VAL A 340 1.17 -11.16 -7.16
N LEU A 341 0.33 -10.29 -7.73
CA LEU A 341 -0.83 -10.70 -8.52
C LEU A 341 -0.45 -11.58 -9.71
N ALA A 342 0.60 -11.20 -10.46
CA ALA A 342 1.09 -12.02 -11.57
C ALA A 342 1.48 -13.42 -11.08
N LYS A 343 2.22 -13.54 -9.98
CA LYS A 343 2.59 -14.84 -9.39
C LYS A 343 1.37 -15.63 -8.89
N LEU A 344 0.37 -14.98 -8.31
CA LEU A 344 -0.86 -15.61 -7.83
C LEU A 344 -1.71 -16.20 -8.95
N HIS A 345 -1.68 -15.57 -10.11
CA HIS A 345 -2.39 -15.99 -11.31
C HIS A 345 -1.48 -16.77 -12.27
N ASP A 346 -0.44 -17.43 -11.76
CA ASP A 346 0.50 -18.28 -12.52
C ASP A 346 1.09 -17.58 -13.75
N TRP A 347 1.28 -16.26 -13.65
CA TRP A 347 1.62 -15.36 -14.73
C TRP A 347 0.65 -15.56 -15.90
N ASP A 348 -0.65 -15.27 -15.74
CA ASP A 348 -1.53 -15.16 -16.90
C ASP A 348 -1.20 -13.90 -17.72
N ALA A 349 -1.64 -13.86 -18.98
CA ALA A 349 -1.32 -12.76 -19.90
C ALA A 349 -1.71 -11.37 -19.35
N LYS A 350 -2.85 -11.27 -18.65
CA LYS A 350 -3.36 -10.00 -18.13
C LYS A 350 -2.49 -9.48 -16.98
N HIS A 351 -2.20 -10.34 -16.00
CA HIS A 351 -1.47 -9.95 -14.80
C HIS A 351 0.02 -9.79 -15.08
N ALA A 352 0.61 -10.64 -15.93
CA ALA A 352 1.99 -10.48 -16.38
C ALA A 352 2.18 -9.14 -17.11
N GLN A 353 1.27 -8.78 -18.02
CA GLN A 353 1.32 -7.49 -18.71
C GLN A 353 1.26 -6.32 -17.73
N ALA A 354 0.31 -6.36 -16.77
CA ALA A 354 0.18 -5.28 -15.78
C ALA A 354 1.44 -5.15 -14.91
N ALA A 355 2.04 -6.26 -14.49
CA ALA A 355 3.29 -6.26 -13.73
C ALA A 355 4.47 -5.68 -14.52
N ILE A 356 4.64 -6.10 -15.78
CA ILE A 356 5.68 -5.56 -16.68
C ILE A 356 5.48 -4.06 -16.89
N SER A 357 4.25 -3.62 -17.17
CA SER A 357 3.94 -2.20 -17.40
C SER A 357 4.18 -1.34 -16.16
N ALA A 358 3.84 -1.81 -14.95
CA ALA A 358 4.17 -1.10 -13.72
C ALA A 358 5.68 -1.06 -13.45
N ALA A 359 6.39 -2.15 -13.74
CA ALA A 359 7.85 -2.24 -13.61
C ALA A 359 8.59 -1.29 -14.57
N GLN A 360 8.09 -1.11 -15.80
CA GLN A 360 8.61 -0.12 -16.76
C GLN A 360 8.59 1.31 -16.18
N GLN A 361 7.58 1.65 -15.37
CA GLN A 361 7.50 2.95 -14.69
C GLN A 361 8.48 3.07 -13.50
N VAL A 362 8.98 1.94 -12.97
CA VAL A 362 10.01 1.93 -11.92
C VAL A 362 11.38 2.15 -12.55
N SER A 363 11.80 1.26 -13.45
CA SER A 363 13.04 1.36 -14.22
C SER A 363 13.10 0.29 -15.31
N ASN A 364 13.93 0.51 -16.34
CA ASN A 364 14.19 -0.51 -17.37
C ASN A 364 14.71 -1.83 -16.76
N ALA A 365 15.59 -1.76 -15.76
CA ALA A 365 16.15 -2.95 -15.10
C ALA A 365 15.07 -3.78 -14.39
N GLU A 366 14.11 -3.11 -13.75
CA GLU A 366 13.00 -3.77 -13.07
C GLU A 366 12.03 -4.40 -14.08
N ALA A 367 11.74 -3.71 -15.19
CA ALA A 367 10.94 -4.28 -16.27
C ALA A 367 11.58 -5.54 -16.86
N ILE A 368 12.88 -5.51 -17.13
CA ILE A 368 13.64 -6.68 -17.61
C ILE A 368 13.57 -7.82 -16.60
N ARG A 369 13.72 -7.53 -15.30
CA ARG A 369 13.61 -8.54 -14.23
C ARG A 369 12.24 -9.21 -14.25
N ILE A 370 11.16 -8.43 -14.27
CA ILE A 370 9.80 -8.95 -14.28
C ILE A 370 9.48 -9.73 -15.56
N ALA A 371 9.85 -9.21 -16.73
CA ALA A 371 9.67 -9.92 -18.00
C ALA A 371 10.46 -11.25 -18.03
N THR A 372 11.67 -11.27 -17.48
CA THR A 372 12.47 -12.50 -17.33
C THR A 372 11.79 -13.50 -16.41
N LEU A 373 11.19 -13.07 -15.29
CA LEU A 373 10.44 -13.95 -14.39
C LEU A 373 9.19 -14.54 -15.06
N ALA A 374 8.45 -13.74 -15.82
CA ALA A 374 7.31 -14.22 -16.60
C ALA A 374 7.75 -15.28 -17.61
N LEU A 375 8.84 -15.04 -18.34
CA LEU A 375 9.41 -15.99 -19.28
C LEU A 375 9.92 -17.27 -18.59
N GLN A 376 10.57 -17.17 -17.43
CA GLN A 376 11.01 -18.35 -16.68
C GLN A 376 9.83 -19.20 -16.19
N ALA A 377 8.71 -18.56 -15.82
CA ALA A 377 7.50 -19.26 -15.43
C ALA A 377 6.80 -19.95 -16.61
N GLN A 378 6.89 -19.36 -17.81
CA GLN A 378 6.31 -19.90 -19.04
C GLN A 378 7.30 -19.80 -20.23
N PRO A 379 8.31 -20.69 -20.29
CA PRO A 379 9.44 -20.56 -21.22
C PRO A 379 9.07 -20.71 -22.70
N ASP A 380 7.97 -21.38 -23.00
CA ASP A 380 7.48 -21.60 -24.36
C ASP A 380 6.40 -20.58 -24.79
N ASN A 381 6.11 -19.58 -23.94
CA ASN A 381 5.11 -18.57 -24.25
C ASN A 381 5.69 -17.48 -25.16
N VAL A 382 5.34 -17.55 -26.44
CA VAL A 382 5.79 -16.60 -27.49
C VAL A 382 5.40 -15.16 -27.16
N ASP A 383 4.24 -14.92 -26.53
CA ASP A 383 3.82 -13.57 -26.16
C ASP A 383 4.77 -12.99 -25.10
N TYR A 384 5.32 -13.83 -24.20
CA TYR A 384 6.26 -13.39 -23.17
C TYR A 384 7.65 -13.14 -23.72
N GLU A 385 8.08 -13.94 -24.68
CA GLU A 385 9.29 -13.67 -25.47
C GLU A 385 9.16 -12.32 -26.20
N ARG A 386 8.01 -12.06 -26.84
CA ARG A 386 7.76 -10.77 -27.51
C ARG A 386 7.75 -9.60 -26.52
N ARG A 387 7.12 -9.73 -25.35
CA ARG A 387 7.17 -8.70 -24.31
C ARG A 387 8.56 -8.46 -23.74
N TYR A 388 9.34 -9.52 -23.57
CA TYR A 388 10.75 -9.40 -23.20
C TYR A 388 11.54 -8.62 -24.26
N GLN A 389 11.31 -8.91 -25.54
CA GLN A 389 11.92 -8.16 -26.64
C GLN A 389 11.55 -6.66 -26.58
N ASP A 390 10.26 -6.33 -26.43
CA ASP A 390 9.77 -4.95 -26.32
C ASP A 390 10.51 -4.19 -25.19
N VAL A 391 10.57 -4.79 -23.99
CA VAL A 391 11.22 -4.20 -22.81
C VAL A 391 12.72 -4.00 -23.02
N MET A 392 13.40 -4.95 -23.67
CA MET A 392 14.83 -4.86 -23.97
C MET A 392 15.14 -3.78 -25.01
N ILE A 393 14.27 -3.61 -26.01
CA ILE A 393 14.35 -2.52 -26.99
C ILE A 393 14.20 -1.17 -26.28
N GLU A 394 13.19 -1.01 -25.44
CA GLU A 394 12.98 0.22 -24.65
C GLU A 394 14.13 0.54 -23.68
N ALA A 395 14.87 -0.49 -23.27
CA ALA A 395 16.08 -0.39 -22.46
C ALA A 395 17.33 -0.02 -23.26
N GLY A 396 17.24 0.12 -24.59
CA GLY A 396 18.36 0.42 -25.48
C GLY A 396 19.27 -0.78 -25.75
N GLN A 397 18.80 -2.01 -25.52
CA GLN A 397 19.58 -3.24 -25.67
C GLN A 397 19.30 -3.97 -27.00
N TYR A 398 18.79 -3.26 -28.02
CA TYR A 398 18.38 -3.84 -29.30
C TYR A 398 19.48 -4.66 -30.00
N GLN A 399 20.72 -4.15 -30.08
CA GLN A 399 21.81 -4.87 -30.77
C GLN A 399 22.17 -6.19 -30.07
N GLN A 400 22.20 -6.18 -28.74
CA GLN A 400 22.43 -7.40 -27.95
C GLN A 400 21.28 -8.40 -28.17
N LEU A 401 20.05 -7.92 -28.07
CA LEU A 401 18.84 -8.71 -28.29
C LEU A 401 18.81 -9.33 -29.69
N LEU A 402 19.09 -8.54 -30.73
CA LEU A 402 19.14 -9.00 -32.12
C LEU A 402 20.17 -10.12 -32.28
N SER A 403 21.38 -9.94 -31.75
CA SER A 403 22.43 -10.97 -31.81
C SER A 403 22.04 -12.26 -31.08
N GLN A 404 21.37 -12.14 -29.93
CA GLN A 404 20.89 -13.27 -29.14
C GLN A 404 19.84 -14.09 -29.89
N TYR A 405 18.81 -13.44 -30.45
CA TYR A 405 17.76 -14.15 -31.19
C TYR A 405 18.23 -14.65 -32.56
N ALA A 406 19.17 -13.94 -33.22
CA ALA A 406 19.83 -14.45 -34.42
C ALA A 406 20.58 -15.76 -34.12
N ALA A 407 21.36 -15.81 -33.03
CA ALA A 407 22.04 -17.03 -32.59
C ALA A 407 21.04 -18.15 -32.23
N LYS A 408 19.95 -17.83 -31.53
CA LYS A 408 18.87 -18.79 -31.20
C LYS A 408 18.23 -19.39 -32.46
N ALA A 409 17.93 -18.55 -33.45
CA ALA A 409 17.39 -18.98 -34.74
C ALA A 409 18.40 -19.83 -35.54
N GLN A 410 19.70 -19.53 -35.45
CA GLN A 410 20.74 -20.32 -36.12
C GLN A 410 20.97 -21.68 -35.44
N GLN A 411 20.88 -21.74 -34.11
CA GLN A 411 21.04 -22.97 -33.33
C GLN A 411 19.83 -23.91 -33.46
N HIS A 412 18.64 -23.35 -33.73
CA HIS A 412 17.39 -24.07 -33.89
C HIS A 412 16.72 -23.73 -35.24
N PRO A 413 17.34 -24.09 -36.38
CA PRO A 413 16.80 -23.79 -37.71
C PRO A 413 15.43 -24.43 -37.96
N GLU A 414 15.10 -25.53 -37.27
CA GLU A 414 13.84 -26.25 -37.33
C GLU A 414 12.72 -25.67 -36.44
N SER A 415 13.03 -24.69 -35.58
CA SER A 415 12.07 -24.09 -34.67
C SER A 415 11.38 -22.88 -35.32
N ALA A 416 10.10 -23.03 -35.67
CA ALA A 416 9.26 -21.92 -36.16
C ALA A 416 9.27 -20.73 -35.19
N THR A 417 9.16 -20.99 -33.89
CA THR A 417 9.22 -19.97 -32.84
C THR A 417 10.55 -19.21 -32.83
N ALA A 418 11.69 -19.91 -32.97
CA ALA A 418 12.99 -19.24 -33.00
C ALA A 418 13.14 -18.34 -34.24
N GLN A 419 12.72 -18.81 -35.41
CA GLN A 419 12.72 -17.99 -36.63
C GLN A 419 11.77 -16.79 -36.52
N TYR A 420 10.57 -17.00 -36.00
CA TYR A 420 9.57 -15.96 -35.76
C TYR A 420 10.10 -14.86 -34.85
N LEU A 421 10.65 -15.23 -33.69
CA LEU A 421 11.13 -14.27 -32.70
C LEU A 421 12.31 -13.45 -33.21
N HIS A 422 13.21 -14.05 -34.00
CA HIS A 422 14.28 -13.30 -34.67
C HIS A 422 13.74 -12.36 -35.77
N ALA A 423 12.91 -12.88 -36.68
CA ALA A 423 12.33 -12.07 -37.76
C ALA A 423 11.49 -10.90 -37.21
N SER A 424 10.85 -11.07 -36.05
CA SER A 424 10.03 -10.04 -35.42
C SER A 424 10.83 -8.87 -34.84
N LEU A 425 12.16 -8.99 -34.71
CA LEU A 425 13.05 -7.88 -34.32
C LEU A 425 13.47 -7.03 -35.53
N LEU A 426 13.35 -7.54 -36.74
CA LEU A 426 13.67 -6.80 -37.95
C LEU A 426 12.46 -5.93 -38.35
N ALA A 427 12.70 -4.66 -38.69
CA ALA A 427 11.66 -3.72 -39.10
C ALA A 427 11.66 -3.48 -40.62
N GLY A 428 10.57 -2.91 -41.16
CA GLY A 428 10.47 -2.48 -42.55
C GLY A 428 10.58 -3.62 -43.56
N LEU A 429 11.05 -3.30 -44.77
CA LEU A 429 11.27 -4.28 -45.84
C LEU A 429 12.16 -5.48 -45.45
N PRO A 430 13.28 -5.30 -44.71
CA PRO A 430 14.07 -6.44 -44.22
C PRO A 430 13.26 -7.41 -43.36
N GLY A 431 12.42 -6.91 -42.46
CA GLY A 431 11.60 -7.75 -41.62
C GLY A 431 10.42 -8.40 -42.35
N LEU A 432 9.83 -7.72 -43.35
CA LEU A 432 8.89 -8.35 -44.28
C LEU A 432 9.54 -9.53 -45.02
N ALA A 433 10.74 -9.34 -45.57
CA ALA A 433 11.47 -10.40 -46.27
C ALA A 433 11.83 -11.57 -45.33
N ALA A 434 12.24 -11.28 -44.09
CA ALA A 434 12.51 -12.29 -43.09
C ALA A 434 11.25 -13.10 -42.71
N MET A 435 10.10 -12.45 -42.54
CA MET A 435 8.83 -13.13 -42.28
C MET A 435 8.36 -13.97 -43.47
N GLN A 436 8.57 -13.51 -44.70
CA GLN A 436 8.30 -14.30 -45.90
C GLN A 436 9.16 -15.56 -45.94
N ALA A 437 10.47 -15.44 -45.67
CA ALA A 437 11.37 -16.59 -45.61
C ALA A 437 10.97 -17.56 -44.50
N ALA A 438 10.61 -17.06 -43.32
CA ALA A 438 10.12 -17.90 -42.22
C ALA A 438 8.83 -18.64 -42.60
N HIS A 439 7.89 -17.99 -43.27
CA HIS A 439 6.64 -18.62 -43.71
C HIS A 439 6.86 -19.71 -44.77
N LEU A 440 7.84 -19.53 -45.67
CA LEU A 440 8.20 -20.57 -46.64
C LEU A 440 8.71 -21.85 -45.96
N SER A 441 9.48 -21.70 -44.88
CA SER A 441 9.98 -22.84 -44.10
C SER A 441 8.91 -23.43 -43.16
N PHE A 442 8.00 -22.60 -42.65
CA PHE A 442 6.98 -22.97 -41.66
C PHE A 442 5.57 -22.52 -42.10
N PRO A 443 5.01 -23.12 -43.17
CA PRO A 443 3.76 -22.64 -43.77
C PRO A 443 2.52 -22.85 -42.88
N GLN A 444 2.62 -23.70 -41.85
CA GLN A 444 1.54 -24.02 -40.91
C GLN A 444 1.65 -23.27 -39.58
N ASP A 445 2.64 -22.40 -39.40
CA ASP A 445 2.77 -21.62 -38.17
C ASP A 445 1.88 -20.36 -38.23
N ALA A 446 0.93 -20.27 -37.31
CA ALA A 446 -0.06 -19.20 -37.28
C ALA A 446 0.53 -17.84 -36.88
N SER A 447 1.55 -17.81 -36.01
CA SER A 447 2.18 -16.56 -35.55
C SER A 447 2.98 -15.91 -36.68
N ILE A 448 3.74 -16.72 -37.43
CA ILE A 448 4.47 -16.28 -38.62
C ILE A 448 3.49 -15.75 -39.68
N LEU A 449 2.44 -16.51 -39.99
CA LEU A 449 1.46 -16.10 -41.01
C LEU A 449 0.72 -14.82 -40.59
N SER A 450 0.38 -14.68 -39.31
CA SER A 450 -0.23 -13.46 -38.75
C SER A 450 0.68 -12.25 -38.92
N ALA A 451 1.95 -12.35 -38.52
CA ALA A 451 2.90 -11.24 -38.66
C ALA A 451 3.18 -10.91 -40.13
N LEU A 452 3.29 -11.92 -41.00
CA LEU A 452 3.47 -11.72 -42.44
C LEU A 452 2.28 -10.98 -43.07
N ALA A 453 1.05 -11.41 -42.77
CA ALA A 453 -0.16 -10.80 -43.31
C ALA A 453 -0.27 -9.32 -42.87
N TRP A 454 0.02 -9.02 -41.61
CA TRP A 454 0.06 -7.64 -41.11
C TRP A 454 1.15 -6.81 -41.81
N ARG A 455 2.38 -7.34 -41.93
CA ARG A 455 3.48 -6.63 -42.61
C ARG A 455 3.19 -6.37 -44.09
N LYS A 456 2.62 -7.34 -44.80
CA LYS A 456 2.16 -7.13 -46.18
C LYS A 456 1.16 -5.98 -46.27
N ALA A 457 0.23 -5.90 -45.31
CA ALA A 457 -0.79 -4.86 -45.29
C ALA A 457 -0.17 -3.47 -45.11
N ILE A 458 0.69 -3.27 -44.11
CA ILE A 458 1.34 -1.96 -43.84
C ILE A 458 2.30 -1.53 -44.96
N HIS A 459 2.89 -2.49 -45.69
CA HIS A 459 3.77 -2.27 -46.86
C HIS A 459 3.01 -2.35 -48.19
N ALA A 460 1.71 -2.05 -48.18
CA ALA A 460 0.82 -1.88 -49.33
C ALA A 460 0.57 -3.11 -50.24
N ASP A 461 0.97 -4.32 -49.84
CA ASP A 461 0.53 -5.58 -50.46
C ASP A 461 -0.84 -6.01 -49.89
N TYR A 462 -1.87 -5.21 -50.14
CA TYR A 462 -3.21 -5.44 -49.58
C TYR A 462 -3.85 -6.74 -50.08
N SER A 463 -3.58 -7.12 -51.33
CA SER A 463 -4.12 -8.35 -51.91
C SER A 463 -3.45 -9.57 -51.27
N GLY A 464 -2.12 -9.59 -51.18
CA GLY A 464 -1.38 -10.67 -50.52
C GLY A 464 -1.73 -10.78 -49.05
N ALA A 465 -1.82 -9.65 -48.34
CA ALA A 465 -2.26 -9.61 -46.94
C ALA A 465 -3.64 -10.26 -46.75
N TYR A 466 -4.63 -9.87 -47.56
CA TYR A 466 -5.98 -10.43 -47.43
C TYR A 466 -6.03 -11.94 -47.71
N GLN A 467 -5.30 -12.43 -48.71
CA GLN A 467 -5.20 -13.87 -48.97
C GLN A 467 -4.60 -14.64 -47.79
N ASP A 468 -3.57 -14.07 -47.17
CA ASP A 468 -2.93 -14.68 -46.01
C ASP A 468 -3.81 -14.61 -44.75
N ILE A 469 -4.61 -13.55 -44.57
CA ILE A 469 -5.64 -13.49 -43.52
C ILE A 469 -6.70 -14.59 -43.71
N LEU A 470 -7.16 -14.82 -44.95
CA LEU A 470 -8.14 -15.89 -45.22
C LEU A 470 -7.56 -17.27 -44.89
N LYS A 471 -6.30 -17.54 -45.25
CA LYS A 471 -5.59 -18.77 -44.85
C LYS A 471 -5.46 -18.86 -43.34
N LEU A 472 -5.06 -17.76 -42.68
CA LEU A 472 -4.92 -17.69 -41.24
C LEU A 472 -6.24 -17.99 -40.53
N ARG A 473 -7.37 -17.51 -41.06
CA ARG A 473 -8.70 -17.80 -40.50
C ARG A 473 -9.05 -19.29 -40.56
N GLN A 474 -8.58 -20.01 -41.59
CA GLN A 474 -8.73 -21.47 -41.69
C GLN A 474 -7.79 -22.21 -40.73
N LEU A 475 -6.56 -21.73 -40.58
CA LEU A 475 -5.52 -22.34 -39.75
C LEU A 475 -5.74 -22.10 -38.25
N SER A 476 -6.04 -20.85 -37.87
CA SER A 476 -6.17 -20.38 -36.50
C SER A 476 -7.07 -19.13 -36.43
N PRO A 477 -8.39 -19.30 -36.23
CA PRO A 477 -9.34 -18.19 -36.08
C PRO A 477 -8.91 -17.14 -35.04
N LYS A 478 -8.37 -17.59 -33.90
CA LYS A 478 -7.88 -16.71 -32.81
C LYS A 478 -6.85 -15.69 -33.30
N HIS A 479 -5.89 -16.12 -34.12
CA HIS A 479 -4.86 -15.24 -34.70
C HIS A 479 -5.43 -14.37 -35.81
N ALA A 480 -6.37 -14.87 -36.61
CA ALA A 480 -7.03 -14.03 -37.61
C ALA A 480 -7.84 -12.89 -36.97
N ASP A 481 -8.46 -13.14 -35.81
CA ASP A 481 -9.24 -12.14 -35.10
C ASP A 481 -8.39 -10.99 -34.54
N THR A 482 -7.09 -11.19 -34.29
CA THR A 482 -6.19 -10.08 -33.92
C THR A 482 -5.92 -9.13 -35.10
N LEU A 483 -6.12 -9.59 -36.33
CA LEU A 483 -5.96 -8.81 -37.57
C LEU A 483 -7.28 -8.26 -38.12
N PHE A 484 -8.36 -8.29 -37.33
CA PHE A 484 -9.69 -7.87 -37.78
C PHE A 484 -9.69 -6.45 -38.40
N ASP A 485 -9.04 -5.48 -37.76
CA ASP A 485 -8.99 -4.11 -38.25
C ASP A 485 -8.14 -4.00 -39.55
N THR A 486 -7.08 -4.79 -39.64
CA THR A 486 -6.28 -4.94 -40.86
C THR A 486 -7.09 -5.56 -42.00
N GLU A 487 -7.92 -6.57 -41.73
CA GLU A 487 -8.80 -7.20 -42.72
C GLU A 487 -9.82 -6.20 -43.28
N VAL A 488 -10.48 -5.43 -42.41
CA VAL A 488 -11.42 -4.37 -42.82
C VAL A 488 -10.73 -3.36 -43.74
N ARG A 489 -9.53 -2.89 -43.37
CA ARG A 489 -8.78 -1.88 -44.13
C ARG A 489 -8.27 -2.42 -45.47
N THR A 490 -7.76 -3.65 -45.50
CA THR A 490 -7.31 -4.30 -46.75
C THR A 490 -8.47 -4.51 -47.73
N LEU A 491 -9.65 -4.89 -47.24
CA LEU A 491 -10.87 -4.96 -48.06
C LEU A 491 -11.25 -3.59 -48.64
N LEU A 492 -11.21 -2.53 -47.82
CA LEU A 492 -11.50 -1.17 -48.27
C LEU A 492 -10.48 -0.65 -49.29
N ALA A 493 -9.18 -0.94 -49.09
CA ALA A 493 -8.11 -0.62 -50.02
C ALA A 493 -8.32 -1.28 -51.40
N GLN A 494 -8.90 -2.48 -51.41
CA GLN A 494 -9.28 -3.21 -52.64
C GLN A 494 -10.65 -2.76 -53.22
N GLY A 495 -11.32 -1.76 -52.63
CA GLY A 495 -12.64 -1.31 -53.05
C GLY A 495 -13.80 -2.24 -52.66
N ARG A 496 -13.55 -3.28 -51.87
CA ARG A 496 -14.52 -4.31 -51.44
C ARG A 496 -15.33 -3.88 -50.21
N LYS A 497 -16.02 -2.74 -50.35
CA LYS A 497 -16.74 -2.07 -49.25
C LYS A 497 -17.87 -2.92 -48.64
N LEU A 498 -18.60 -3.68 -49.46
CA LEU A 498 -19.68 -4.55 -48.98
C LEU A 498 -19.15 -5.71 -48.14
N ASP A 499 -18.00 -6.28 -48.50
CA ASP A 499 -17.37 -7.34 -47.73
C ASP A 499 -16.87 -6.82 -46.38
N ALA A 500 -16.22 -5.65 -46.38
CA ALA A 500 -15.82 -4.97 -45.14
C ALA A 500 -17.03 -4.67 -44.24
N LEU A 501 -18.13 -4.20 -44.82
CA LEU A 501 -19.37 -3.92 -44.10
C LEU A 501 -19.97 -5.20 -43.51
N ASN A 502 -19.98 -6.30 -44.25
CA ASN A 502 -20.48 -7.60 -43.78
C ASN A 502 -19.65 -8.14 -42.60
N LEU A 503 -18.32 -8.01 -42.68
CA LEU A 503 -17.40 -8.39 -41.61
C LEU A 503 -17.68 -7.58 -40.32
N LEU A 504 -17.80 -6.25 -40.44
CA LEU A 504 -18.17 -5.37 -39.32
C LEU A 504 -19.57 -5.65 -38.78
N ASN A 505 -20.53 -5.97 -39.65
CA ASN A 505 -21.88 -6.33 -39.25
C ASN A 505 -21.91 -7.60 -38.39
N ALA A 506 -21.12 -8.61 -38.76
CA ALA A 506 -20.99 -9.84 -37.98
C ALA A 506 -20.41 -9.55 -36.58
N ALA A 507 -19.36 -8.70 -36.51
CA ALA A 507 -18.74 -8.32 -35.24
C ALA A 507 -19.67 -7.48 -34.33
N ALA A 508 -20.36 -6.47 -34.88
CA ALA A 508 -21.25 -5.60 -34.11
C ALA A 508 -22.53 -6.30 -33.60
N ARG A 509 -22.88 -7.44 -34.21
CA ARG A 509 -23.99 -8.30 -33.78
C ARG A 509 -23.69 -9.08 -32.50
N ASP A 510 -22.42 -9.33 -32.19
CA ASP A 510 -22.05 -10.02 -30.97
C ASP A 510 -22.37 -9.15 -29.74
N LYS A 511 -23.39 -9.57 -28.98
CA LYS A 511 -23.86 -8.86 -27.78
C LYS A 511 -22.90 -8.98 -26.60
N ARG A 512 -21.95 -9.92 -26.64
CA ARG A 512 -20.96 -10.14 -25.58
C ARG A 512 -19.67 -9.36 -25.79
N ALA A 513 -19.50 -8.73 -26.96
CA ALA A 513 -18.33 -7.93 -27.26
C ALA A 513 -18.30 -6.65 -26.41
N SER A 514 -17.28 -6.50 -25.57
CA SER A 514 -17.04 -5.31 -24.75
C SER A 514 -16.80 -4.03 -25.59
N ALA A 515 -16.44 -4.17 -26.86
CA ALA A 515 -16.14 -3.07 -27.78
C ALA A 515 -17.30 -2.75 -28.76
N ARG A 516 -18.54 -3.11 -28.44
CA ARG A 516 -19.67 -3.00 -29.38
C ARG A 516 -19.92 -1.59 -29.90
N ALA A 517 -19.78 -0.55 -29.07
CA ALA A 517 -19.92 0.84 -29.48
C ALA A 517 -18.80 1.29 -30.44
N ALA A 518 -17.56 0.85 -30.20
CA ALA A 518 -16.44 1.07 -31.12
C ALA A 518 -16.68 0.39 -32.47
N ARG A 519 -17.15 -0.87 -32.47
CA ARG A 519 -17.51 -1.59 -33.70
C ARG A 519 -18.68 -0.97 -34.44
N ALA A 520 -19.65 -0.39 -33.73
CA ALA A 520 -20.73 0.39 -34.34
C ALA A 520 -20.20 1.65 -35.03
N ALA A 521 -19.18 2.32 -34.45
CA ALA A 521 -18.54 3.47 -35.08
C ALA A 521 -17.81 3.08 -36.37
N ASP A 522 -17.03 2.00 -36.34
CA ASP A 522 -16.32 1.48 -37.52
C ASP A 522 -17.30 1.05 -38.62
N PHE A 523 -18.39 0.36 -38.24
CA PHE A 523 -19.49 0.02 -39.15
C PHE A 523 -20.07 1.27 -39.81
N ALA A 524 -20.35 2.34 -39.05
CA ALA A 524 -20.95 3.55 -39.61
C ALA A 524 -20.05 4.21 -40.66
N LEU A 525 -18.73 4.24 -40.41
CA LEU A 525 -17.74 4.77 -41.35
C LEU A 525 -17.79 4.02 -42.67
N VAL A 526 -17.80 2.68 -42.63
CA VAL A 526 -17.90 1.83 -43.83
C VAL A 526 -19.27 1.92 -44.49
N ALA A 527 -20.35 1.97 -43.70
CA ALA A 527 -21.73 2.06 -44.20
C ALA A 527 -21.94 3.30 -45.06
N ARG A 528 -21.40 4.46 -44.65
CA ARG A 528 -21.43 5.69 -45.46
C ARG A 528 -20.75 5.53 -46.82
N GLN A 529 -19.65 4.78 -46.87
CA GLN A 529 -18.93 4.52 -48.11
C GLN A 529 -19.65 3.53 -49.03
N ALA A 530 -20.48 2.66 -48.45
CA ALA A 530 -21.24 1.60 -49.10
C ALA A 530 -22.72 1.96 -49.34
N ASN A 531 -23.14 3.20 -49.05
CA ASN A 531 -24.53 3.66 -49.14
C ASN A 531 -25.54 2.85 -48.29
N ALA A 532 -25.11 2.39 -47.11
CA ALA A 532 -25.96 1.74 -46.10
C ALA A 532 -26.29 2.71 -44.94
N ASP A 533 -27.29 2.38 -44.08
CA ASP A 533 -27.66 3.20 -42.91
C ASP A 533 -26.52 3.19 -41.87
N PRO A 534 -25.79 4.32 -41.65
CA PRO A 534 -24.71 4.37 -40.67
C PRO A 534 -25.21 4.35 -39.22
N GLU A 535 -26.48 4.62 -38.96
CA GLU A 535 -27.03 4.62 -37.60
C GLU A 535 -27.54 3.26 -37.14
N PHE A 536 -27.56 2.25 -38.02
CA PHE A 536 -28.21 0.96 -37.77
C PHE A 536 -27.82 0.32 -36.43
N TRP A 537 -26.52 0.24 -36.13
CA TRP A 537 -26.04 -0.36 -34.88
C TRP A 537 -26.14 0.58 -33.68
N PHE A 538 -25.99 1.90 -33.86
CA PHE A 538 -26.19 2.88 -32.78
C PHE A 538 -27.63 2.88 -32.25
N LYS A 539 -28.63 2.59 -33.11
CA LYS A 539 -30.04 2.42 -32.70
C LYS A 539 -30.27 1.15 -31.88
N GLN A 540 -29.35 0.19 -31.91
CA GLN A 540 -29.46 -1.14 -31.26
C GLN A 540 -28.52 -1.31 -30.06
N LEU A 541 -27.83 -0.25 -29.65
CA LEU A 541 -27.04 -0.26 -28.42
C LEU A 541 -27.98 -0.25 -27.21
N PRO A 542 -27.76 -1.11 -26.20
CA PRO A 542 -28.61 -1.18 -25.01
C PRO A 542 -28.50 0.09 -24.15
N PRO A 543 -29.60 0.58 -23.53
CA PRO A 543 -29.60 1.81 -22.74
C PRO A 543 -28.69 1.79 -21.51
N SER A 544 -28.40 0.60 -20.97
CA SER A 544 -27.72 0.41 -19.68
C SER A 544 -26.21 0.21 -19.76
N VAL A 545 -25.64 0.07 -20.96
CA VAL A 545 -24.21 -0.25 -21.12
C VAL A 545 -23.36 1.01 -21.33
N ASP A 546 -23.98 2.12 -21.73
CA ASP A 546 -23.23 3.30 -22.15
C ASP A 546 -23.76 4.59 -21.52
N ASN A 547 -22.90 5.28 -20.75
CA ASN A 547 -23.08 6.69 -20.40
C ASN A 547 -23.33 7.50 -21.69
N ALA A 548 -24.26 8.45 -21.67
CA ALA A 548 -24.61 9.26 -22.84
C ALA A 548 -23.38 9.91 -23.52
N SER A 549 -22.38 10.31 -22.73
CA SER A 549 -21.10 10.79 -23.23
C SER A 549 -20.31 9.75 -24.05
N SER A 550 -20.30 8.49 -23.61
CA SER A 550 -19.61 7.39 -24.32
C SER A 550 -20.24 7.16 -25.69
N ILE A 551 -21.57 7.14 -25.76
CA ILE A 551 -22.29 7.01 -27.03
C ILE A 551 -21.94 8.18 -27.96
N ASP A 552 -22.00 9.41 -27.44
CA ASP A 552 -21.71 10.60 -28.25
C ASP A 552 -20.28 10.64 -28.75
N PHE A 553 -19.31 10.21 -27.95
CA PHE A 553 -17.92 10.03 -28.38
C PHE A 553 -17.83 9.12 -29.60
N TYR A 554 -18.41 7.92 -29.53
CA TYR A 554 -18.38 6.98 -30.66
C TYR A 554 -19.17 7.47 -31.87
N ARG A 555 -20.28 8.19 -31.67
CA ARG A 555 -21.02 8.84 -32.76
C ARG A 555 -20.16 9.87 -33.47
N ILE A 556 -19.39 10.68 -32.74
CA ILE A 556 -18.49 11.68 -33.34
C ILE A 556 -17.35 11.00 -34.11
N ARG A 557 -16.74 9.95 -33.55
CA ARG A 557 -15.74 9.12 -34.25
C ARG A 557 -16.31 8.56 -35.55
N ALA A 558 -17.57 8.14 -35.54
CA ALA A 558 -18.31 7.65 -36.70
C ALA A 558 -18.68 8.73 -37.73
N GLY A 559 -18.35 9.99 -37.46
CA GLY A 559 -18.72 11.12 -38.31
C GLY A 559 -20.19 11.54 -38.20
N LEU A 560 -20.91 11.09 -37.17
CA LEU A 560 -22.31 11.40 -36.88
C LEU A 560 -22.42 12.58 -35.88
N ALA A 561 -23.61 13.16 -35.78
CA ALA A 561 -23.91 14.20 -34.81
C ALA A 561 -24.10 13.62 -33.39
N PRO A 562 -23.61 14.28 -32.33
CA PRO A 562 -23.90 13.90 -30.95
C PRO A 562 -25.39 14.04 -30.65
N LYS A 563 -25.91 13.25 -29.70
CA LYS A 563 -27.28 13.33 -29.21
C LYS A 563 -27.44 14.46 -28.20
N GLN A 564 -26.44 14.69 -27.36
CA GLN A 564 -26.46 15.75 -26.36
C GLN A 564 -26.18 17.11 -26.99
N ALA A 565 -26.91 18.13 -26.53
CA ALA A 565 -26.63 19.52 -26.87
C ALA A 565 -25.24 19.96 -26.37
N ALA A 566 -24.56 20.85 -27.10
CA ALA A 566 -23.18 21.26 -26.84
C ALA A 566 -22.90 21.65 -25.37
N LYS A 567 -23.82 22.35 -24.71
CA LYS A 567 -23.70 22.76 -23.30
C LYS A 567 -23.65 21.61 -22.28
N ASN A 568 -24.06 20.41 -22.68
CA ASN A 568 -24.13 19.22 -21.83
C ASN A 568 -23.05 18.18 -22.20
N GLN A 569 -22.21 18.48 -23.19
CA GLN A 569 -21.15 17.57 -23.63
C GLN A 569 -19.96 17.69 -22.69
N ASP A 570 -19.44 16.57 -22.22
CA ASP A 570 -18.21 16.55 -21.43
C ASP A 570 -16.96 16.85 -22.28
N ASN A 571 -15.83 17.04 -21.60
CA ASN A 571 -14.55 17.35 -22.25
C ASN A 571 -14.10 16.26 -23.22
N TYR A 572 -14.52 15.01 -23.00
CA TYR A 572 -14.14 13.87 -23.81
C TYR A 572 -14.85 13.87 -25.17
N VAL A 573 -16.16 14.15 -25.17
CA VAL A 573 -16.97 14.40 -26.38
C VAL A 573 -16.46 15.64 -27.12
N GLN A 574 -16.14 16.71 -26.39
CA GLN A 574 -15.58 17.94 -27.00
C GLN A 574 -14.21 17.70 -27.64
N LEU A 575 -13.36 16.86 -27.05
CA LEU A 575 -12.07 16.50 -27.64
C LEU A 575 -12.26 15.79 -28.98
N ALA A 576 -13.18 14.82 -29.05
CA ALA A 576 -13.46 14.09 -30.29
C ALA A 576 -13.94 15.03 -31.42
N LEU A 577 -14.73 16.07 -31.08
CA LEU A 577 -15.13 17.11 -32.03
C LEU A 577 -13.92 17.97 -32.45
N ALA A 578 -13.14 18.44 -31.48
CA ALA A 578 -11.98 19.31 -31.72
C ALA A 578 -10.93 18.64 -32.61
N LEU A 579 -10.69 17.33 -32.43
CA LEU A 579 -9.78 16.56 -33.30
C LEU A 579 -10.19 16.59 -34.78
N ARG A 580 -11.45 16.89 -35.11
CA ARG A 580 -11.94 16.96 -36.49
C ARG A 580 -11.82 18.35 -37.10
N ASN A 581 -11.84 19.42 -36.30
CA ASN A 581 -12.02 20.77 -36.82
C ASN A 581 -11.15 21.86 -36.17
N ASN A 582 -10.57 21.62 -34.99
CA ASN A 582 -9.80 22.60 -34.24
C ASN A 582 -8.64 21.93 -33.48
N PRO A 583 -7.46 21.76 -34.12
CA PRO A 583 -6.32 21.07 -33.51
C PRO A 583 -5.81 21.72 -32.23
N SER A 584 -5.83 23.06 -32.14
CA SER A 584 -5.36 23.77 -30.95
C SER A 584 -6.28 23.54 -29.75
N LEU A 585 -7.61 23.55 -29.95
CA LEU A 585 -8.58 23.21 -28.91
C LEU A 585 -8.44 21.74 -28.49
N ALA A 586 -8.14 20.83 -29.42
CA ALA A 586 -7.94 19.42 -29.10
C ALA A 586 -6.77 19.23 -28.12
N VAL A 587 -5.64 19.90 -28.35
CA VAL A 587 -4.50 19.85 -27.42
C VAL A 587 -4.87 20.46 -26.05
N GLN A 588 -5.61 21.57 -26.03
CA GLN A 588 -6.06 22.18 -24.78
C GLN A 588 -6.96 21.24 -23.96
N LEU A 589 -7.94 20.59 -24.60
CA LEU A 589 -8.86 19.67 -23.94
C LEU A 589 -8.13 18.41 -23.45
N ALA A 590 -7.21 17.86 -24.26
CA ALA A 590 -6.44 16.68 -23.90
C ALA A 590 -5.59 16.86 -22.63
N ARG A 591 -5.15 18.08 -22.32
CA ARG A 591 -4.41 18.36 -21.07
C ARG A 591 -5.22 18.03 -19.83
N ALA A 592 -6.53 18.24 -19.88
CA ALA A 592 -7.46 18.05 -18.77
C ALA A 592 -7.98 16.60 -18.66
N LEU A 593 -7.68 15.73 -19.63
CA LEU A 593 -8.10 14.34 -19.60
C LEU A 593 -7.07 13.46 -18.90
N ASP A 594 -7.59 12.41 -18.26
CA ASP A 594 -6.76 11.36 -17.69
C ASP A 594 -6.23 10.39 -18.77
N PRO A 595 -5.19 9.59 -18.49
CA PRO A 595 -4.61 8.65 -19.46
C PRO A 595 -5.60 7.61 -19.97
N TYR A 596 -6.56 7.18 -19.14
CA TYR A 596 -7.57 6.20 -19.53
C TYR A 596 -8.49 6.77 -20.61
N GLN A 597 -8.96 8.01 -20.43
CA GLN A 597 -9.71 8.74 -21.43
C GLN A 597 -8.90 8.96 -22.71
N LEU A 598 -7.60 9.26 -22.63
CA LEU A 598 -6.77 9.37 -23.83
C LEU A 598 -6.58 8.03 -24.54
N SER A 599 -6.41 6.93 -23.80
CA SER A 599 -6.18 5.58 -24.36
C SER A 599 -7.38 4.99 -25.12
N SER A 600 -8.56 5.58 -24.97
CA SER A 600 -9.77 5.16 -25.69
C SER A 600 -9.95 5.85 -27.05
N LEU A 601 -9.09 6.84 -27.37
CA LEU A 601 -8.97 7.38 -28.72
C LEU A 601 -8.48 6.28 -29.67
N ALA A 602 -8.99 6.28 -30.90
CA ALA A 602 -8.41 5.44 -31.95
C ALA A 602 -6.97 5.90 -32.26
N SER A 603 -6.13 4.98 -32.74
CA SER A 603 -4.69 5.25 -32.99
C SER A 603 -4.46 6.45 -33.92
N ASP A 604 -5.32 6.65 -34.91
CA ASP A 604 -5.28 7.80 -35.82
C ASP A 604 -5.59 9.13 -35.11
N GLN A 605 -6.64 9.15 -34.28
CA GLN A 605 -7.00 10.30 -33.43
C GLN A 605 -5.90 10.63 -32.42
N MET A 606 -5.34 9.61 -31.79
CA MET A 606 -4.24 9.74 -30.85
C MET A 606 -2.99 10.29 -31.53
N LEU A 607 -2.72 9.86 -32.77
CA LEU A 607 -1.57 10.35 -33.52
C LEU A 607 -1.75 11.77 -34.05
N LEU A 608 -2.97 12.17 -34.44
CA LEU A 608 -3.28 13.57 -34.74
C LEU A 608 -2.99 14.47 -33.53
N LEU A 609 -3.40 14.03 -32.34
CA LEU A 609 -3.15 14.74 -31.10
C LEU A 609 -1.66 14.79 -30.73
N PHE A 610 -0.96 13.66 -30.91
CA PHE A 610 0.48 13.55 -30.68
C PHE A 610 1.28 14.50 -31.57
N GLY A 611 0.95 14.55 -32.87
CA GLY A 611 1.58 15.46 -33.81
C GLY A 611 1.39 16.94 -33.49
N GLU A 612 0.20 17.34 -33.06
CA GLU A 612 -0.05 18.73 -32.62
C GLU A 612 0.63 19.03 -31.28
N ALA A 613 0.74 18.05 -30.37
CA ALA A 613 1.50 18.19 -29.13
C ALA A 613 3.01 18.35 -29.39
N LEU A 614 3.58 17.59 -30.34
CA LEU A 614 4.97 17.74 -30.80
C LEU A 614 5.23 19.15 -31.32
N LYS A 615 4.31 19.68 -32.12
CA LYS A 615 4.43 21.00 -32.74
C LYS A 615 4.52 22.14 -31.71
N ILE A 616 3.83 22.01 -30.57
CA ILE A 616 3.86 23.02 -29.50
C ILE A 616 4.80 22.65 -28.35
N GLU A 617 5.60 21.60 -28.51
CA GLU A 617 6.58 21.11 -27.54
C GLU A 617 5.97 20.77 -26.15
N ASP A 618 4.74 20.24 -26.12
CA ASP A 618 4.09 19.84 -24.88
C ASP A 618 4.62 18.49 -24.37
N ALA A 619 5.79 18.53 -23.72
CA ALA A 619 6.50 17.33 -23.25
C ALA A 619 5.64 16.40 -22.36
N SER A 620 4.74 16.97 -21.55
CA SER A 620 3.86 16.20 -20.67
C SER A 620 2.81 15.42 -21.46
N LEU A 621 2.15 16.07 -22.42
CA LEU A 621 1.17 15.42 -23.28
C LEU A 621 1.81 14.42 -24.25
N ILE A 622 2.96 14.78 -24.85
CA ILE A 622 3.78 13.90 -25.70
C ILE A 622 4.06 12.58 -24.98
N LYS A 623 4.57 12.64 -23.74
CA LYS A 623 4.89 11.46 -22.95
C LYS A 623 3.66 10.58 -22.67
N ARG A 624 2.51 11.19 -22.34
CA ARG A 624 1.25 10.46 -22.10
C ARG A 624 0.76 9.75 -23.35
N LEU A 625 0.83 10.41 -24.51
CA LEU A 625 0.38 9.85 -25.78
C LEU A 625 1.33 8.79 -26.33
N GLN A 626 2.65 8.93 -26.15
CA GLN A 626 3.63 7.90 -26.51
C GLN A 626 3.31 6.57 -25.82
N ASN A 627 3.06 6.60 -24.51
CA ASN A 627 2.69 5.40 -23.76
C ASN A 627 1.39 4.75 -24.28
N ALA A 628 0.42 5.57 -24.70
CA ALA A 628 -0.88 5.09 -25.17
C ALA A 628 -0.84 4.58 -26.64
N LEU A 629 0.11 5.05 -27.45
CA LEU A 629 0.31 4.59 -28.83
C LEU A 629 1.01 3.22 -28.90
N HIS A 630 1.54 2.70 -27.79
CA HIS A 630 2.30 1.45 -27.71
C HIS A 630 3.49 1.37 -28.69
N LEU A 631 4.11 2.52 -29.00
CA LEU A 631 5.32 2.59 -29.80
C LEU A 631 6.54 2.53 -28.87
N SER A 632 7.59 1.82 -29.29
CA SER A 632 8.88 1.88 -28.60
C SER A 632 9.45 3.31 -28.66
N LYS A 633 10.45 3.60 -27.82
CA LYS A 633 11.14 4.91 -27.84
C LYS A 633 11.78 5.21 -29.18
N GLU A 634 12.34 4.19 -29.83
CA GLU A 634 12.98 4.31 -31.14
C GLU A 634 11.95 4.63 -32.22
N GLU A 635 10.85 3.86 -32.30
CA GLU A 635 9.75 4.12 -33.24
C GLU A 635 9.11 5.49 -33.00
N SER A 636 8.89 5.86 -31.74
CA SER A 636 8.38 7.18 -31.35
C SER A 636 9.32 8.29 -31.80
N GLY A 637 10.63 8.09 -31.70
CA GLY A 637 11.66 9.02 -32.18
C GLY A 637 11.62 9.17 -33.69
N LEU A 638 11.67 8.07 -34.44
CA LEU A 638 11.58 8.06 -35.91
C LEU A 638 10.28 8.74 -36.40
N LEU A 639 9.15 8.44 -35.75
CA LEU A 639 7.87 9.04 -36.09
C LEU A 639 7.83 10.54 -35.78
N SER A 640 8.41 10.97 -34.64
CA SER A 640 8.53 12.39 -34.30
C SER A 640 9.38 13.14 -35.31
N ASN A 641 10.55 12.60 -35.65
CA ASN A 641 11.47 13.14 -36.64
C ASN A 641 10.79 13.25 -38.02
N PHE A 642 10.07 12.20 -38.43
CA PHE A 642 9.28 12.22 -39.67
C PHE A 642 8.26 13.36 -39.67
N MET A 643 7.50 13.54 -38.59
CA MET A 643 6.48 14.59 -38.47
C MET A 643 7.09 16.00 -38.42
N GLN A 644 8.28 16.13 -37.85
CA GLN A 644 9.06 17.37 -37.79
C GLN A 644 9.78 17.71 -39.10
N GLY A 645 9.59 16.90 -40.15
CA GLY A 645 10.09 17.19 -41.51
C GLY A 645 11.49 16.68 -41.78
N GLU A 646 12.08 15.86 -40.91
CA GLU A 646 13.34 15.20 -41.18
C GLU A 646 13.20 14.19 -42.34
N ALA A 647 14.32 13.85 -42.98
CA ALA A 647 14.38 12.88 -44.08
C ALA A 647 14.32 11.43 -43.58
N VAL A 648 13.25 11.10 -42.85
CA VAL A 648 12.92 9.74 -42.41
C VAL A 648 11.95 9.13 -43.41
N ASP A 649 12.21 7.89 -43.80
CA ASP A 649 11.32 7.11 -44.64
C ASP A 649 10.42 6.22 -43.75
N LEU A 650 9.10 6.36 -43.88
CA LEU A 650 8.15 5.56 -43.10
C LEU A 650 8.22 4.07 -43.46
N ASP A 651 8.73 3.70 -44.64
CA ASP A 651 8.86 2.30 -45.05
C ASP A 651 10.00 1.57 -44.31
N GLN A 652 10.83 2.31 -43.56
CA GLN A 652 11.93 1.76 -42.76
C GLN A 652 11.48 1.18 -41.41
N PHE A 653 10.25 1.45 -40.97
CA PHE A 653 9.71 0.87 -39.74
C PHE A 653 8.23 0.48 -39.90
N ASP A 654 7.76 -0.42 -39.03
CA ASP A 654 6.45 -1.04 -39.21
C ASP A 654 5.33 -0.21 -38.55
N LEU A 655 4.94 0.90 -39.19
CA LEU A 655 3.84 1.76 -38.73
C LEU A 655 2.47 1.19 -39.12
N ALA A 656 1.58 1.03 -38.14
CA ALA A 656 0.22 0.51 -38.34
C ALA A 656 -0.59 1.31 -39.40
N LEU A 657 -1.41 0.61 -40.18
CA LEU A 657 -2.15 1.19 -41.32
C LEU A 657 -3.02 2.39 -40.95
N GLU A 658 -3.67 2.35 -39.79
CA GLU A 658 -4.49 3.45 -39.29
C GLU A 658 -3.68 4.69 -38.90
N MET A 659 -2.41 4.53 -38.53
CA MET A 659 -1.54 5.63 -38.10
C MET A 659 -0.94 6.39 -39.29
N GLN A 660 -0.64 5.69 -40.39
CA GLN A 660 -0.02 6.27 -41.59
C GLN A 660 -0.72 7.55 -42.11
N PRO A 661 -2.05 7.58 -42.35
CA PRO A 661 -2.71 8.79 -42.87
C PRO A 661 -2.61 9.98 -41.92
N ALA A 662 -2.67 9.74 -40.59
CA ALA A 662 -2.48 10.80 -39.60
C ALA A 662 -1.03 11.33 -39.62
N ALA A 663 -0.03 10.45 -39.74
CA ALA A 663 1.37 10.85 -39.84
C ALA A 663 1.63 11.75 -41.06
N TYR A 664 1.11 11.37 -42.22
CA TYR A 664 1.21 12.18 -43.45
C TYR A 664 0.52 13.54 -43.30
N LEU A 665 -0.69 13.58 -42.70
CA LEU A 665 -1.40 14.85 -42.47
C LEU A 665 -0.60 15.77 -41.55
N ILE A 666 -0.07 15.26 -40.43
CA ILE A 666 0.73 16.06 -39.49
C ILE A 666 1.99 16.59 -40.17
N ARG A 667 2.76 15.74 -40.86
CA ARG A 667 3.97 16.19 -41.58
C ARG A 667 3.63 17.27 -42.60
N SER A 668 2.52 17.14 -43.32
CA SER A 668 2.09 18.13 -44.33
C SER A 668 1.82 19.53 -43.75
N ARG A 669 1.65 19.64 -42.43
CA ARG A 669 1.41 20.91 -41.71
C ARG A 669 2.70 21.57 -41.22
N ASN A 670 3.86 20.96 -41.47
CA ASN A 670 5.14 21.57 -41.19
C ASN A 670 5.40 22.72 -42.18
N PRO A 671 5.57 23.97 -41.70
CA PRO A 671 5.78 25.13 -42.57
C PRO A 671 7.14 25.13 -43.29
N GLN A 672 8.09 24.30 -42.86
CA GLN A 672 9.42 24.20 -43.48
C GLN A 672 9.42 23.37 -44.77
N LEU A 673 8.36 22.59 -45.04
CA LEU A 673 8.25 21.76 -46.24
C LEU A 673 7.75 22.57 -47.44
N SER A 674 8.21 22.17 -48.64
CA SER A 674 7.77 22.78 -49.89
C SER A 674 6.26 22.59 -50.14
N ASP A 675 5.64 23.50 -50.89
CA ASP A 675 4.21 23.40 -51.23
C ASP A 675 3.87 22.09 -51.98
N ALA A 676 4.78 21.64 -52.85
CA ALA A 676 4.64 20.39 -53.59
C ALA A 676 4.68 19.17 -52.66
N GLU A 677 5.63 19.13 -51.72
CA GLU A 677 5.73 18.03 -50.74
C GLU A 677 4.49 17.99 -49.84
N ARG A 678 4.04 19.15 -49.33
CA ARG A 678 2.84 19.23 -48.49
C ARG A 678 1.59 18.77 -49.24
N ALA A 679 1.43 19.15 -50.51
CA ALA A 679 0.33 18.67 -51.36
C ALA A 679 0.42 17.15 -51.59
N GLY A 680 1.63 16.62 -51.83
CA GLY A 680 1.89 15.18 -51.95
C GLY A 680 1.49 14.42 -50.70
N LEU A 681 1.94 14.86 -49.52
CA LEU A 681 1.61 14.26 -48.22
C LEU A 681 0.10 14.28 -47.93
N ARG A 682 -0.59 15.38 -48.23
CA ARG A 682 -2.06 15.44 -48.08
C ARG A 682 -2.77 14.48 -49.03
N SER A 683 -2.25 14.32 -50.25
CA SER A 683 -2.77 13.33 -51.20
C SER A 683 -2.54 11.90 -50.71
N LEU A 684 -1.37 11.61 -50.13
CA LEU A 684 -1.08 10.31 -49.52
C LEU A 684 -2.03 10.05 -48.34
N ALA A 685 -2.16 10.99 -47.40
CA ALA A 685 -3.10 10.89 -46.27
C ALA A 685 -4.53 10.59 -46.73
N ALA A 686 -5.01 11.26 -47.79
CA ALA A 686 -6.34 11.04 -48.33
C ALA A 686 -6.52 9.67 -49.01
N ARG A 687 -5.45 9.12 -49.62
CA ARG A 687 -5.48 7.80 -50.28
C ARG A 687 -5.36 6.64 -49.30
N THR A 688 -4.67 6.84 -48.18
CA THR A 688 -4.43 5.79 -47.16
C THR A 688 -5.43 5.82 -46.00
N ASP A 689 -6.24 6.88 -45.85
CA ASP A 689 -7.40 6.87 -44.93
C ASP A 689 -8.58 6.06 -45.49
N PHE A 690 -8.44 4.73 -45.51
CA PHE A 690 -9.44 3.80 -46.06
C PHE A 690 -10.80 3.87 -45.36
N MET A 691 -10.82 4.17 -44.05
CA MET A 691 -12.06 4.26 -43.28
C MET A 691 -12.78 5.60 -43.50
N ARG A 692 -12.10 6.60 -44.07
CA ARG A 692 -12.60 7.98 -44.25
C ARG A 692 -13.08 8.59 -42.93
N GLY A 693 -12.27 8.43 -41.90
CA GLY A 693 -12.61 8.74 -40.52
C GLY A 693 -12.25 10.18 -40.10
N PRO A 694 -11.76 10.36 -38.85
CA PRO A 694 -11.31 11.65 -38.33
C PRO A 694 -10.25 12.33 -39.21
N VAL A 695 -9.30 11.59 -39.78
CA VAL A 695 -8.24 12.14 -40.65
C VAL A 695 -8.81 12.77 -41.92
N THR A 696 -9.75 12.12 -42.61
CA THR A 696 -10.46 12.71 -43.75
C THR A 696 -11.19 14.00 -43.38
N THR A 697 -11.82 14.06 -42.20
CA THR A 697 -12.45 15.31 -41.75
C THR A 697 -11.39 16.39 -41.49
N ALA A 698 -10.31 16.04 -40.78
CA ALA A 698 -9.21 16.96 -40.48
C ALA A 698 -8.53 17.47 -41.76
N LEU A 699 -8.34 16.64 -42.78
CA LEU A 699 -7.86 17.06 -44.10
C LEU A 699 -8.70 18.20 -44.67
N THR A 700 -10.03 18.18 -44.49
CA THR A 700 -10.91 19.24 -45.02
C THR A 700 -10.97 20.48 -44.13
N GLN A 701 -10.95 20.31 -42.81
CA GLN A 701 -11.26 21.38 -41.85
C GLN A 701 -10.02 22.04 -41.25
N TRP A 702 -8.92 21.29 -41.12
CA TRP A 702 -7.70 21.86 -40.55
C TRP A 702 -7.02 22.76 -41.58
N PRO A 703 -6.45 23.89 -41.13
CA PRO A 703 -5.79 24.80 -42.06
C PRO A 703 -4.54 24.14 -42.65
N ALA A 704 -4.26 24.38 -43.94
CA ALA A 704 -3.10 23.78 -44.62
C ALA A 704 -1.76 24.38 -44.18
N ARG A 705 -1.79 25.60 -43.62
CA ARG A 705 -0.71 26.29 -42.91
C ARG A 705 -1.28 26.80 -41.61
N ASN A 706 -0.53 26.76 -40.51
CA ASN A 706 -0.89 27.55 -39.34
C ASN A 706 -0.58 29.02 -39.58
#